data_AF-A0A2U3E092-F1
#
_entry.id   AF-A0A2U3E092-F1
#
_cell.length_a   1.000
_cell.length_b   1.000
_cell.length_c   1.000
_cell.angle_alpha   90.00
_cell.angle_beta   90.00
_cell.angle_gamma   90.00
#
_symmetry.space_group_name_H-M   'P 1'
#
loop_
_entity.id
_entity.type
_entity.pdbx_description
1 polymer ?
#
loop_
_entity_poly.entity_id
_entity_poly.type
_entity_poly.pdbx_seq_one_letter_code
_entity_poly.pdbx_strand_id
1 'polypeptide(L)'
;MAAMSETGSQEASRANQGDAFLPKGTAPPTHGGGSMSRRSYHLDERRRNGTGNRDAWAMPAQRVCTKLYTSPSHIVLCERGRARVGERGCVWMRVGDNSLGPVALVRRQGLVGVRGREWQKVGEPWEQEGASGRGLEHLPAKKAGQAGKPRQGKAVRARRASIIAPSRKAALHSCPQSRRLSPRPFALNLPVSTVTSFARLHELLLHSLLLYPALLDVPFRSLAVSVRVDGASCKRKPLLCCAYAQQFRRGHLNHDQRHISPASAIACRVSAKKVADENQGPLPPSVMLARVPHDMLPRPAYTTADHRIPPSKICKAVGEVAPTVPILTGSRGWDWPDARRSSRFEPLATGKRQNRTKPAPRNTCFFVMMGLSTLLTASVLALQLFCLPTDAKCQPKTSVQQDATNAAASDWWMSGVKRQGAVAFGGQGDYKVFRSVKDYGAKGDGSTDDTAAINSAITDGNRCGKGCDSSTVTPAIVYFPPGTYVVSKPIVAYYYTQLIGDFNSVPTLKAAANFEGIAVIDSNPYDNTGNNWFTNQNNFFRQVRNFKIDLTGQPKTTGTGIHWQVAQATSLQNIEFNMIQDRSEDNKQQGIFMENGSGGFMTDLTFNGGALGAFFGNQQFTTRNLKFNNCNKAVQLQWNWAWTFHGISIKDCGVGIDMSQSDNGAQNVGSVLLLDSTIANTPVGIITVYNPEQQGTNGTLILDNVDMTSNVPVAVKNGGTGQTILNGNSLVASWVQGRSYKGTTGTAGQGTRTPVTKPAALTDDSGKIVTKSKPQYGDVPASKFISVKDKGAKGDGKTDDTAAFQAVFDNIGADEVVYVPHGAYIITDTVKVPKNVRVVGEIWALIMAGGDKAFKDQDNPKPVFQVGQPGDVGTVEMQDLMFETQGPQPGAILMEFNVAGQSKGAAGLWDLHFRVGGSAGTQLQSDKCSKTPDVQTPAKPECIGAFMLLHITASASPYLENVWAWVSDHELDLSDHNQINIFNGRGILIESTKGAWFWGTSSEHSVLSNYQLNKAQNVYMALIQTETAYFQGNPDANVPFKVNAKYSDPDFSKCTSKICARTWGLRIQDSKDIFVYGGGLYSFYDNYDQTCVPANNCQENMVAIDNSSVELFGITTKASIAVITLNGGAAAKDSDNRSTFGACVAVFEAS
;
A
#
# COMPACT_ATOMS: atom_id res chain seq x y z
N MET A 1 -41.23 15.48 21.37
CA MET A 1 -42.56 15.33 22.01
C MET A 1 -42.36 14.59 23.33
N ALA A 2 -43.14 14.79 24.38
CA ALA A 2 -44.34 15.63 24.51
C ALA A 2 -44.29 16.53 25.76
N ALA A 3 -45.29 17.39 25.92
CA ALA A 3 -45.61 18.08 27.16
C ALA A 3 -47.13 17.96 27.41
N MET A 4 -47.54 18.04 28.68
CA MET A 4 -48.93 17.93 29.17
C MET A 4 -49.52 16.49 29.07
N SER A 5 -50.41 16.04 29.97
CA SER A 5 -51.16 16.75 31.02
C SER A 5 -51.41 15.91 32.29
N GLU A 6 -51.50 16.59 33.45
CA GLU A 6 -52.30 16.23 34.65
C GLU A 6 -51.91 14.97 35.50
N THR A 7 -52.18 14.88 36.82
CA THR A 7 -52.89 15.80 37.76
C THR A 7 -52.32 15.72 39.21
N GLY A 8 -52.36 16.85 39.94
CA GLY A 8 -52.37 16.97 41.41
C GLY A 8 -51.08 16.70 42.21
N SER A 9 -50.93 17.11 43.49
CA SER A 9 -51.45 18.28 44.25
C SER A 9 -51.02 18.15 45.74
N GLN A 10 -50.72 19.28 46.42
CA GLN A 10 -50.59 19.40 47.90
C GLN A 10 -49.40 18.68 48.59
N GLU A 11 -48.78 19.17 49.68
CA GLU A 11 -48.77 20.53 50.30
C GLU A 11 -47.56 20.75 51.26
N ALA A 12 -47.29 22.03 51.59
CA ALA A 12 -46.60 22.53 52.81
C ALA A 12 -45.11 22.17 53.10
N SER A 13 -44.34 22.93 53.91
CA SER A 13 -44.29 24.39 54.15
C SER A 13 -43.05 24.79 55.01
N ARG A 14 -42.60 26.06 54.94
CA ARG A 14 -41.80 26.81 55.97
C ARG A 14 -40.34 26.34 56.23
N ALA A 15 -39.42 27.15 56.81
CA ALA A 15 -39.23 28.63 56.82
C ALA A 15 -37.84 29.03 57.41
N ASN A 16 -37.41 30.26 57.10
CA ASN A 16 -36.50 31.17 57.86
C ASN A 16 -35.03 30.84 58.21
N GLN A 17 -34.14 31.76 57.77
CA GLN A 17 -33.16 32.59 58.52
C GLN A 17 -32.13 31.96 59.49
N GLY A 18 -30.88 32.48 59.45
CA GLY A 18 -29.85 32.28 60.48
C GLY A 18 -28.49 32.89 60.09
N ASP A 19 -27.99 33.88 60.85
CA ASP A 19 -26.92 34.81 60.43
C ASP A 19 -25.46 34.44 60.79
N ALA A 20 -24.53 35.07 60.03
CA ALA A 20 -23.30 35.75 60.47
C ALA A 20 -21.91 35.06 60.59
N PHE A 21 -20.91 35.97 60.61
CA PHE A 21 -19.49 35.90 60.99
C PHE A 21 -18.37 35.54 59.98
N LEU A 22 -17.85 36.62 59.38
CA LEU A 22 -16.46 36.95 58.99
C LEU A 22 -15.39 36.58 60.06
N PRO A 23 -14.05 36.49 59.77
CA PRO A 23 -13.31 37.61 59.14
C PRO A 23 -11.96 37.42 58.38
N LYS A 24 -11.69 38.39 57.47
CA LYS A 24 -10.37 38.94 57.00
C LYS A 24 -9.44 37.99 56.21
N GLY A 25 -8.71 38.42 55.17
CA GLY A 25 -8.56 39.70 54.44
C GLY A 25 -7.55 39.49 53.28
N THR A 26 -7.20 40.41 52.37
CA THR A 26 -7.47 41.85 52.15
C THR A 26 -7.30 42.21 50.65
N ALA A 27 -7.83 43.36 50.19
CA ALA A 27 -7.63 43.93 48.84
C ALA A 27 -7.91 45.45 48.87
N PRO A 28 -7.73 46.25 47.79
CA PRO A 28 -6.88 46.11 46.59
C PRO A 28 -5.81 47.26 46.58
N PRO A 29 -5.33 47.83 45.44
CA PRO A 29 -6.15 48.85 44.73
C PRO A 29 -5.95 48.97 43.17
N THR A 30 -7.06 49.22 42.45
CA THR A 30 -7.32 50.31 41.45
C THR A 30 -6.30 50.70 40.33
N HIS A 31 -6.66 51.30 39.17
CA HIS A 31 -7.94 51.75 38.57
C HIS A 31 -7.78 52.00 37.05
N GLY A 32 -8.90 52.08 36.32
CA GLY A 32 -9.03 52.87 35.07
C GLY A 32 -9.17 52.06 33.77
N GLY A 33 -10.10 52.38 32.85
CA GLY A 33 -11.22 53.32 32.97
C GLY A 33 -11.81 53.78 31.62
N GLY A 34 -13.11 53.53 31.40
CA GLY A 34 -13.90 54.15 30.32
C GLY A 34 -14.19 53.28 29.08
N SER A 35 -15.30 53.46 28.34
CA SER A 35 -16.71 53.28 28.73
C SER A 35 -17.68 53.56 27.57
N MET A 36 -18.55 52.58 27.22
CA MET A 36 -19.89 52.75 26.60
C MET A 36 -19.96 53.37 25.16
N SER A 37 -21.02 53.23 24.35
CA SER A 37 -22.38 52.64 24.44
C SER A 37 -22.80 52.10 23.04
N ARG A 38 -23.43 50.91 22.88
CA ARG A 38 -24.89 50.63 22.63
C ARG A 38 -25.60 51.57 21.61
N ARG A 39 -26.55 51.17 20.74
CA ARG A 39 -27.61 50.11 20.66
C ARG A 39 -27.80 49.68 19.17
N SER A 40 -28.42 48.59 18.64
CA SER A 40 -29.43 47.53 18.96
C SER A 40 -30.70 47.61 18.06
N TYR A 41 -31.46 46.49 17.92
CA TYR A 41 -32.73 46.23 17.16
C TYR A 41 -32.57 45.66 15.72
N HIS A 42 -32.93 44.38 15.45
CA HIS A 42 -34.26 43.74 15.21
C HIS A 42 -34.74 43.86 13.73
N LEU A 43 -34.86 42.77 12.94
CA LEU A 43 -35.81 41.62 12.92
C LEU A 43 -37.05 41.87 12.02
N ASP A 44 -37.23 41.08 10.94
CA ASP A 44 -38.51 40.41 10.58
C ASP A 44 -38.30 39.31 9.48
N GLU A 45 -39.24 38.38 9.34
CA GLU A 45 -39.27 37.29 8.32
C GLU A 45 -40.37 37.50 7.26
N ARG A 46 -40.19 37.00 6.01
CA ARG A 46 -41.30 36.47 5.16
C ARG A 46 -40.88 35.28 4.27
N ARG A 47 -41.85 34.40 3.95
CA ARG A 47 -41.68 33.10 3.26
C ARG A 47 -42.29 33.11 1.84
N ARG A 48 -41.73 32.31 0.88
CA ARG A 48 -42.37 31.12 0.24
C ARG A 48 -41.71 30.65 -1.09
N ASN A 49 -41.52 29.33 -1.17
CA ASN A 49 -41.64 28.36 -2.29
C ASN A 49 -41.41 28.75 -3.77
N GLY A 50 -40.72 27.87 -4.53
CA GLY A 50 -41.11 27.58 -5.94
C GLY A 50 -40.05 27.08 -6.95
N THR A 51 -39.79 25.75 -6.99
CA THR A 51 -39.50 24.90 -8.18
C THR A 51 -38.74 25.45 -9.43
N GLY A 52 -37.70 24.73 -9.89
CA GLY A 52 -37.19 24.84 -11.28
C GLY A 52 -35.81 24.21 -11.53
N ASN A 53 -35.75 23.00 -12.10
CA ASN A 53 -34.53 22.16 -12.24
C ASN A 53 -33.68 22.49 -13.50
N ARG A 54 -32.48 21.88 -13.61
CA ARG A 54 -31.49 21.79 -14.72
C ARG A 54 -30.31 22.79 -14.66
N ASP A 55 -29.05 22.41 -14.93
CA ASP A 55 -28.42 21.09 -15.15
C ASP A 55 -26.91 21.14 -14.77
N ALA A 56 -26.27 19.96 -14.67
CA ALA A 56 -24.81 19.70 -14.60
C ALA A 56 -23.99 20.20 -13.39
N TRP A 57 -23.60 19.28 -12.50
CA TRP A 57 -22.49 19.43 -11.54
C TRP A 57 -21.64 18.15 -11.46
N ALA A 58 -20.32 18.31 -11.44
CA ALA A 58 -19.35 17.23 -11.24
C ALA A 58 -18.92 17.12 -9.76
N MET A 59 -18.18 16.06 -9.43
CA MET A 59 -17.75 15.74 -8.06
C MET A 59 -16.91 16.87 -7.43
N PRO A 60 -17.15 17.24 -6.15
CA PRO A 60 -16.40 18.30 -5.49
C PRO A 60 -15.07 17.78 -4.93
N ALA A 61 -13.97 17.97 -5.67
CA ALA A 61 -12.64 18.00 -5.06
C ALA A 61 -12.60 19.13 -4.01
N GLN A 62 -12.42 18.78 -2.73
CA GLN A 62 -12.44 19.76 -1.64
C GLN A 62 -11.21 20.66 -1.70
N ARG A 63 -11.41 21.94 -2.02
CA ARG A 63 -10.35 22.95 -1.98
C ARG A 63 -9.97 23.26 -0.53
N VAL A 64 -8.78 22.83 -0.12
CA VAL A 64 -8.13 23.32 1.10
C VAL A 64 -7.74 24.78 0.90
N CYS A 65 -8.62 25.71 1.31
CA CYS A 65 -8.39 27.15 1.21
C CYS A 65 -7.49 27.66 2.35
N THR A 66 -6.20 27.30 2.32
CA THR A 66 -5.19 27.83 3.24
C THR A 66 -5.03 29.34 3.02
N LYS A 67 -5.38 30.16 4.02
CA LYS A 67 -5.15 31.61 3.98
C LYS A 67 -3.66 31.92 4.16
N LEU A 68 -2.92 31.99 3.04
CA LEU A 68 -1.58 32.58 3.02
C LEU A 68 -1.68 34.11 2.88
N TYR A 69 -0.91 34.83 3.69
CA TYR A 69 -0.74 36.27 3.59
C TYR A 69 0.07 36.62 2.35
N THR A 70 -0.44 37.50 1.48
CA THR A 70 0.29 38.02 0.33
C THR A 70 0.47 39.54 0.44
N SER A 71 1.73 39.98 0.43
CA SER A 71 2.08 41.38 0.17
C SER A 71 2.23 41.58 -1.36
N PRO A 72 1.68 42.65 -1.96
CA PRO A 72 1.54 42.73 -3.40
C PRO A 72 2.73 43.40 -4.10
N SER A 73 3.25 42.78 -5.17
CA SER A 73 3.59 43.46 -6.42
C SER A 73 4.14 42.49 -7.47
N HIS A 74 3.36 42.23 -8.54
CA HIS A 74 3.60 42.77 -9.89
C HIS A 74 2.52 42.24 -10.85
N ILE A 75 2.20 43.04 -11.87
CA ILE A 75 1.21 42.76 -12.91
C ILE A 75 1.95 42.74 -14.26
N VAL A 76 1.61 41.82 -15.19
CA VAL A 76 1.42 42.12 -16.62
C VAL A 76 0.91 40.90 -17.42
N LEU A 77 -0.22 41.14 -18.08
CA LEU A 77 -0.75 40.57 -19.34
C LEU A 77 -0.47 39.09 -19.74
N CYS A 78 -1.56 38.32 -19.81
CA CYS A 78 -1.74 37.31 -20.86
C CYS A 78 -2.65 37.89 -21.96
N GLU A 79 -2.24 37.86 -23.22
CA GLU A 79 -3.14 38.15 -24.35
C GLU A 79 -4.00 36.93 -24.72
N ARG A 80 -5.18 37.19 -25.31
CA ARG A 80 -6.12 36.17 -25.78
C ARG A 80 -6.32 36.26 -27.29
N GLY A 81 -5.81 35.28 -28.03
CA GLY A 81 -6.24 35.01 -29.41
C GLY A 81 -7.33 33.92 -29.44
N ARG A 82 -8.54 34.24 -29.93
CA ARG A 82 -9.58 33.24 -30.26
C ARG A 82 -9.81 33.23 -31.77
N ALA A 83 -9.78 32.05 -32.37
CA ALA A 83 -10.41 31.75 -33.67
C ALA A 83 -11.23 30.45 -33.54
N ARG A 84 -12.14 30.17 -34.49
CA ARG A 84 -13.17 29.11 -34.33
C ARG A 84 -13.57 28.51 -35.69
N VAL A 85 -13.77 27.19 -35.70
CA VAL A 85 -14.46 26.38 -36.73
C VAL A 85 -13.75 26.21 -38.09
N GLY A 86 -13.69 24.96 -38.57
CA GLY A 86 -13.28 24.58 -39.93
C GLY A 86 -13.10 23.05 -40.04
N GLU A 87 -13.83 22.40 -40.94
CA GLU A 87 -13.73 20.95 -41.20
C GLU A 87 -12.72 20.61 -42.32
N ARG A 88 -12.06 19.44 -42.19
CA ARG A 88 -11.43 18.59 -43.25
C ARG A 88 -10.45 19.25 -44.25
N GLY A 89 -9.17 18.85 -44.20
CA GLY A 89 -8.19 19.12 -45.28
C GLY A 89 -6.79 18.55 -44.97
N CYS A 90 -5.95 18.32 -46.00
CA CYS A 90 -4.60 17.73 -45.88
C CYS A 90 -3.57 18.46 -46.80
N VAL A 91 -2.29 18.53 -46.39
CA VAL A 91 -1.05 18.58 -47.23
C VAL A 91 -0.86 19.82 -48.16
N TRP A 92 0.29 20.53 -48.24
CA TRP A 92 1.55 20.59 -47.45
C TRP A 92 2.37 21.84 -47.86
N MET A 93 3.18 22.42 -46.95
CA MET A 93 4.44 23.17 -47.22
C MET A 93 4.34 24.50 -48.04
N ARG A 94 5.34 25.41 -48.11
CA ARG A 94 6.70 25.58 -47.52
C ARG A 94 6.97 27.11 -47.36
N VAL A 95 7.57 27.59 -46.25
CA VAL A 95 8.99 28.02 -46.07
C VAL A 95 9.52 29.17 -46.95
N GLY A 96 10.16 30.14 -46.28
CA GLY A 96 11.41 30.77 -46.73
C GLY A 96 11.89 31.88 -45.78
N ASP A 97 13.16 32.30 -45.77
CA ASP A 97 14.43 31.53 -45.83
C ASP A 97 15.64 32.47 -45.53
N ASN A 98 16.85 31.90 -45.48
CA ASN A 98 18.20 32.54 -45.39
C ASN A 98 18.74 32.85 -43.98
N SER A 99 20.03 32.65 -43.66
CA SER A 99 21.16 31.90 -44.28
C SER A 99 22.34 31.92 -43.27
N LEU A 100 23.40 31.09 -43.27
CA LEU A 100 23.81 29.86 -44.00
C LEU A 100 24.62 29.00 -42.96
N GLY A 101 25.58 28.08 -43.16
CA GLY A 101 26.39 27.53 -44.27
C GLY A 101 27.85 27.28 -43.80
N PRO A 102 28.73 26.54 -44.52
CA PRO A 102 28.54 25.83 -45.79
C PRO A 102 28.54 24.29 -45.64
N VAL A 103 28.46 23.57 -46.78
CA VAL A 103 28.29 22.10 -46.88
C VAL A 103 29.32 21.49 -47.84
N ALA A 104 29.68 20.21 -47.65
CA ALA A 104 30.41 19.38 -48.63
C ALA A 104 29.53 18.24 -49.17
N LEU A 105 29.74 17.80 -50.42
CA LEU A 105 28.77 17.02 -51.22
C LEU A 105 29.43 16.20 -52.35
N VAL A 106 28.91 14.98 -52.65
CA VAL A 106 29.10 14.11 -53.87
C VAL A 106 28.55 12.68 -53.53
N ARG A 107 27.86 11.86 -54.34
CA ARG A 107 27.15 11.93 -55.66
C ARG A 107 26.03 10.84 -55.73
N ARG A 108 25.27 10.75 -56.84
CA ARG A 108 24.13 9.81 -57.10
C ARG A 108 24.45 8.65 -58.07
N GLN A 109 23.67 7.56 -58.02
CA GLN A 109 22.86 6.91 -59.11
C GLN A 109 22.26 5.56 -58.59
N GLY A 110 21.14 4.97 -59.05
CA GLY A 110 20.04 5.27 -60.01
C GLY A 110 18.72 4.53 -59.60
N LEU A 111 17.50 4.86 -60.09
CA LEU A 111 16.81 4.37 -61.33
C LEU A 111 16.49 2.84 -61.30
N VAL A 112 15.29 2.28 -61.61
CA VAL A 112 14.04 2.74 -62.30
C VAL A 112 12.76 1.99 -61.80
N GLY A 113 11.58 2.64 -61.79
CA GLY A 113 10.28 2.04 -62.20
C GLY A 113 9.33 1.41 -61.15
N VAL A 114 8.03 1.14 -61.41
CA VAL A 114 6.87 1.93 -61.92
C VAL A 114 5.61 1.03 -62.07
N ARG A 115 4.40 1.51 -61.68
CA ARG A 115 3.06 0.83 -61.65
C ARG A 115 2.87 -0.24 -60.55
N GLY A 116 1.66 -0.49 -60.02
CA GLY A 116 0.41 0.30 -60.09
C GLY A 116 -0.91 -0.49 -59.91
N ARG A 117 -1.86 0.10 -59.15
CA ARG A 117 -3.30 -0.23 -58.95
C ARG A 117 -3.74 -1.46 -58.13
N GLU A 118 -4.24 -1.17 -56.91
CA GLU A 118 -5.68 -1.14 -56.54
C GLU A 118 -6.66 -2.33 -56.71
N TRP A 119 -7.59 -2.40 -55.74
CA TRP A 119 -8.97 -2.95 -55.73
C TRP A 119 -9.27 -4.47 -55.54
N GLN A 120 -9.64 -4.77 -54.28
CA GLN A 120 -10.89 -5.44 -53.84
C GLN A 120 -10.97 -6.96 -53.58
N LYS A 121 -12.01 -7.31 -52.81
CA LYS A 121 -12.33 -8.63 -52.22
C LYS A 121 -13.26 -9.45 -53.14
N VAL A 122 -13.26 -10.78 -52.97
CA VAL A 122 -14.41 -11.64 -52.56
C VAL A 122 -14.19 -13.09 -53.03
N GLY A 123 -14.54 -14.07 -52.19
CA GLY A 123 -14.94 -15.41 -52.66
C GLY A 123 -13.95 -16.56 -52.38
N GLU A 124 -14.42 -17.56 -51.63
CA GLU A 124 -13.97 -18.95 -51.67
C GLU A 124 -14.72 -19.71 -52.80
N PRO A 125 -14.71 -21.05 -52.93
CA PRO A 125 -13.85 -22.09 -52.34
C PRO A 125 -13.29 -23.12 -53.38
N TRP A 126 -12.77 -24.25 -52.88
CA TRP A 126 -12.48 -25.56 -53.52
C TRP A 126 -11.05 -25.89 -54.02
N GLU A 127 -10.42 -26.77 -53.23
CA GLU A 127 -9.74 -28.03 -53.58
C GLU A 127 -8.43 -28.14 -54.41
N GLN A 128 -7.59 -29.03 -53.85
CA GLN A 128 -6.66 -30.00 -54.46
C GLN A 128 -5.26 -29.57 -54.99
N GLU A 129 -4.29 -30.41 -54.58
CA GLU A 129 -2.90 -30.57 -55.07
C GLU A 129 -1.94 -29.35 -54.98
N GLY A 130 -0.61 -29.51 -54.96
CA GLY A 130 0.22 -30.73 -54.95
C GLY A 130 1.66 -30.39 -54.53
N ALA A 131 2.37 -31.33 -53.89
CA ALA A 131 3.61 -31.02 -53.16
C ALA A 131 4.89 -30.92 -54.02
N SER A 132 5.80 -30.04 -53.58
CA SER A 132 7.28 -30.15 -53.62
C SER A 132 8.00 -30.64 -54.89
N GLY A 133 8.80 -29.75 -55.49
CA GLY A 133 9.81 -30.14 -56.49
C GLY A 133 11.17 -30.54 -55.88
N ARG A 134 11.47 -31.85 -55.83
CA ARG A 134 12.84 -32.40 -55.86
C ARG A 134 12.82 -33.73 -56.62
N GLY A 135 13.60 -33.83 -57.69
CA GLY A 135 13.80 -35.08 -58.42
C GLY A 135 14.94 -35.94 -57.82
N LEU A 136 15.07 -37.22 -58.17
CA LEU A 136 14.22 -38.04 -59.06
C LEU A 136 13.70 -39.30 -58.29
N GLU A 137 13.74 -40.58 -58.66
CA GLU A 137 14.34 -41.29 -59.82
C GLU A 137 13.68 -42.69 -60.08
N HIS A 138 14.46 -43.75 -60.22
CA HIS A 138 14.06 -45.03 -60.84
C HIS A 138 13.25 -46.00 -59.95
N LEU A 139 11.98 -46.15 -60.37
CA LEU A 139 11.16 -47.38 -60.54
C LEU A 139 11.90 -48.76 -60.61
N PRO A 140 11.20 -49.95 -60.49
CA PRO A 140 9.75 -50.18 -60.61
C PRO A 140 9.05 -51.20 -59.65
N ALA A 141 7.70 -51.05 -59.52
CA ALA A 141 6.67 -52.12 -59.42
C ALA A 141 6.59 -53.07 -58.18
N LYS A 142 5.43 -53.66 -57.79
CA LYS A 142 3.99 -53.43 -58.09
C LYS A 142 3.06 -54.10 -57.03
N LYS A 143 1.90 -53.48 -56.76
CA LYS A 143 0.59 -54.05 -56.29
C LYS A 143 0.47 -54.91 -55.01
N ALA A 144 -0.20 -54.32 -54.01
CA ALA A 144 -1.45 -54.76 -53.34
C ALA A 144 -1.76 -56.25 -53.00
N GLY A 145 -2.25 -56.48 -51.77
CA GLY A 145 -2.89 -57.74 -51.34
C GLY A 145 -3.58 -57.64 -49.96
N GLN A 146 -4.74 -58.32 -49.79
CA GLN A 146 -5.59 -58.26 -48.58
C GLN A 146 -5.19 -59.25 -47.46
N ALA A 147 -5.87 -59.12 -46.33
CA ALA A 147 -5.69 -59.86 -45.07
C ALA A 147 -5.65 -61.40 -45.15
N GLY A 148 -4.85 -62.03 -44.28
CA GLY A 148 -4.88 -63.47 -44.02
C GLY A 148 -4.09 -63.92 -42.78
N LYS A 149 -4.77 -64.60 -41.84
CA LYS A 149 -4.19 -65.58 -40.89
C LYS A 149 -4.48 -67.00 -41.45
N PRO A 150 -3.93 -68.16 -40.97
CA PRO A 150 -3.23 -68.38 -39.69
C PRO A 150 -2.07 -69.43 -39.67
N ARG A 151 -1.37 -69.55 -38.51
CA ARG A 151 -0.64 -70.76 -38.00
C ARG A 151 0.62 -71.20 -38.82
N GLN A 152 1.53 -72.08 -38.36
CA GLN A 152 1.57 -72.96 -37.16
C GLN A 152 3.01 -73.30 -36.66
N GLY A 153 3.16 -73.50 -35.34
CA GLY A 153 4.15 -74.45 -34.73
C GLY A 153 5.57 -73.94 -34.40
N LYS A 154 6.27 -74.45 -33.38
CA LYS A 154 5.94 -75.44 -32.31
C LYS A 154 6.70 -75.16 -30.99
N ALA A 155 5.96 -75.25 -29.87
CA ALA A 155 6.28 -75.87 -28.56
C ALA A 155 7.51 -75.37 -27.73
N VAL A 156 7.57 -75.41 -26.39
CA VAL A 156 7.10 -76.36 -25.32
C VAL A 156 6.96 -75.57 -23.98
N ARG A 157 6.07 -75.78 -22.97
CA ARG A 157 4.85 -76.61 -22.78
C ARG A 157 3.77 -75.95 -21.87
N ALA A 158 4.07 -75.69 -20.58
CA ALA A 158 3.16 -75.26 -19.49
C ALA A 158 4.01 -74.87 -18.23
N ARG A 159 3.53 -74.37 -17.06
CA ARG A 159 2.20 -74.26 -16.39
C ARG A 159 2.13 -72.88 -15.67
N ARG A 160 1.04 -72.10 -15.48
CA ARG A 160 -0.44 -72.26 -15.34
C ARG A 160 -0.97 -72.86 -14.02
N ALA A 161 -2.09 -72.43 -13.41
CA ALA A 161 -2.90 -71.17 -13.48
C ALA A 161 -4.09 -71.20 -12.48
N SER A 162 -4.80 -70.05 -12.31
CA SER A 162 -6.24 -69.92 -11.92
C SER A 162 -6.60 -70.12 -10.41
N ILE A 163 -7.81 -69.82 -9.87
CA ILE A 163 -9.15 -69.51 -10.44
C ILE A 163 -10.13 -68.79 -9.45
N ILE A 164 -11.10 -67.99 -9.96
CA ILE A 164 -12.43 -67.56 -9.37
C ILE A 164 -12.50 -66.69 -8.07
N ALA A 165 -13.67 -66.06 -7.84
CA ALA A 165 -14.09 -65.20 -6.71
C ALA A 165 -15.63 -65.39 -6.45
N PRO A 166 -16.38 -64.60 -5.63
CA PRO A 166 -16.11 -63.83 -4.39
C PRO A 166 -17.14 -64.10 -3.24
N SER A 167 -16.84 -63.78 -1.96
CA SER A 167 -17.91 -63.62 -0.93
C SER A 167 -17.59 -62.83 0.37
N ARG A 168 -18.41 -61.80 0.61
CA ARG A 168 -19.01 -61.27 1.87
C ARG A 168 -18.42 -61.53 3.29
N LYS A 169 -18.31 -60.39 4.01
CA LYS A 169 -18.81 -60.07 5.38
C LYS A 169 -18.08 -60.57 6.67
N ALA A 170 -17.56 -59.55 7.37
CA ALA A 170 -17.98 -59.09 8.73
C ALA A 170 -17.28 -59.61 9.99
N ALA A 171 -17.47 -58.82 11.06
CA ALA A 171 -17.07 -59.01 12.47
C ALA A 171 -15.56 -58.83 12.79
N LEU A 172 -15.15 -58.25 13.94
CA LEU A 172 -15.82 -57.36 14.91
C LEU A 172 -14.75 -56.63 15.79
N HIS A 173 -15.20 -56.00 16.88
CA HIS A 173 -14.47 -55.60 18.10
C HIS A 173 -13.25 -56.48 18.52
N SER A 174 -12.23 -55.98 19.25
CA SER A 174 -11.96 -54.62 19.77
C SER A 174 -10.54 -54.48 20.38
N CYS A 175 -10.19 -53.24 20.76
CA CYS A 175 -9.35 -52.86 21.92
C CYS A 175 -9.65 -53.69 23.20
N PRO A 176 -8.87 -53.65 24.33
CA PRO A 176 -7.97 -52.56 24.76
C PRO A 176 -6.69 -52.94 25.57
N GLN A 177 -6.07 -51.91 26.18
CA GLN A 177 -5.10 -51.90 27.30
C GLN A 177 -3.63 -52.16 26.93
N SER A 178 -2.62 -51.30 27.17
CA SER A 178 -2.36 -50.17 28.10
C SER A 178 -1.63 -50.52 29.41
N ARG A 179 -0.82 -49.56 29.91
CA ARG A 179 0.07 -49.58 31.10
C ARG A 179 1.45 -50.22 30.88
N ARG A 180 2.54 -49.76 31.51
CA ARG A 180 2.92 -48.43 32.08
C ARG A 180 4.42 -48.44 32.46
N LEU A 181 5.03 -47.25 32.55
CA LEU A 181 6.20 -46.90 33.39
C LEU A 181 7.61 -47.42 32.99
N SER A 182 8.59 -46.63 33.45
CA SER A 182 10.06 -46.72 33.40
C SER A 182 10.61 -47.53 34.62
N PRO A 183 11.94 -47.80 34.82
CA PRO A 183 13.14 -47.07 34.37
C PRO A 183 14.40 -47.92 33.94
N ARG A 184 15.58 -47.27 33.96
CA ARG A 184 16.97 -47.75 33.60
C ARG A 184 17.60 -48.64 34.74
N PRO A 185 18.90 -49.05 34.76
CA PRO A 185 20.07 -48.87 33.83
C PRO A 185 21.03 -50.12 33.66
N PHE A 186 22.23 -49.90 33.04
CA PHE A 186 23.43 -50.79 32.91
C PHE A 186 23.35 -52.04 31.98
N ALA A 187 24.42 -52.61 31.38
CA ALA A 187 25.73 -52.10 30.90
C ALA A 187 26.55 -53.16 30.08
N LEU A 188 27.59 -52.71 29.35
CA LEU A 188 28.74 -53.43 28.72
C LEU A 188 28.53 -54.51 27.63
N ASN A 189 29.22 -54.37 26.49
CA ASN A 189 30.45 -55.14 26.19
C ASN A 189 31.25 -54.67 24.94
N LEU A 190 32.50 -55.16 24.80
CA LEU A 190 33.56 -54.88 23.79
C LEU A 190 33.70 -56.07 22.76
N PRO A 191 34.41 -56.00 21.59
CA PRO A 191 35.84 -55.63 21.34
C PRO A 191 36.06 -54.53 20.24
N VAL A 192 37.12 -53.72 20.20
CA VAL A 192 38.61 -53.93 20.04
C VAL A 192 38.99 -54.41 18.63
N SER A 193 39.59 -53.58 17.76
CA SER A 193 41.07 -53.36 17.58
C SER A 193 41.34 -52.35 16.41
N THR A 194 42.51 -51.73 16.13
CA THR A 194 43.77 -51.29 16.83
C THR A 194 44.64 -50.44 15.86
N VAL A 195 45.55 -49.55 16.36
CA VAL A 195 46.86 -49.11 15.73
C VAL A 195 46.81 -48.23 14.45
N THR A 196 47.53 -47.11 14.23
CA THR A 196 48.56 -46.28 14.95
C THR A 196 48.33 -44.78 14.56
N SER A 197 48.82 -43.70 15.22
CA SER A 197 50.20 -43.36 15.64
C SER A 197 50.25 -42.23 16.72
N PHE A 198 51.45 -41.73 17.10
CA PHE A 198 51.76 -41.05 18.39
C PHE A 198 51.65 -39.51 18.50
N ALA A 199 51.60 -39.02 19.75
CA ALA A 199 51.36 -37.64 20.21
C ALA A 199 52.62 -36.85 20.69
N ARG A 200 52.45 -35.55 21.05
CA ARG A 200 53.24 -34.62 21.94
C ARG A 200 52.96 -33.13 21.52
N LEU A 201 53.08 -32.05 22.32
CA LEU A 201 53.50 -31.79 23.73
C LEU A 201 52.92 -30.44 24.30
N HIS A 202 52.59 -30.41 25.61
CA HIS A 202 52.69 -29.31 26.62
C HIS A 202 52.02 -27.89 26.53
N GLU A 203 51.76 -27.34 27.73
CA GLU A 203 51.50 -25.92 28.08
C GLU A 203 52.80 -25.14 28.37
N LEU A 204 52.75 -23.79 28.53
CA LEU A 204 53.41 -22.98 29.60
C LEU A 204 53.26 -21.43 29.43
N LEU A 205 52.98 -20.71 30.53
CA LEU A 205 53.35 -19.29 30.86
C LEU A 205 52.79 -18.09 30.02
N LEU A 206 52.87 -16.81 30.47
CA LEU A 206 52.50 -16.19 31.77
C LEU A 206 52.43 -14.62 31.65
N HIS A 207 51.46 -14.00 32.34
CA HIS A 207 51.36 -12.60 32.88
C HIS A 207 52.08 -11.36 32.28
N SER A 208 51.25 -10.30 32.08
CA SER A 208 51.46 -8.91 32.58
C SER A 208 50.05 -8.25 32.68
N LEU A 209 49.51 -7.60 33.74
CA LEU A 209 50.00 -6.81 34.90
C LEU A 209 50.75 -5.54 34.47
N LEU A 210 50.42 -4.30 34.86
CA LEU A 210 49.58 -3.67 35.91
C LEU A 210 48.97 -2.33 35.36
N LEU A 211 48.16 -1.47 36.02
CA LEU A 211 48.05 -1.06 37.44
C LEU A 211 46.68 -0.38 37.75
N TYR A 212 46.39 -0.21 39.04
CA TYR A 212 45.25 0.49 39.68
C TYR A 212 45.48 2.04 39.77
N PRO A 213 44.58 2.93 40.30
CA PRO A 213 43.70 2.70 41.47
C PRO A 213 42.27 3.30 41.50
N ALA A 214 41.53 2.87 42.53
CA ALA A 214 40.26 3.43 43.01
C ALA A 214 40.32 3.75 44.52
N LEU A 215 39.44 4.65 44.99
CA LEU A 215 39.27 5.18 46.37
C LEU A 215 37.83 5.77 46.46
N LEU A 216 37.13 6.05 47.56
CA LEU A 216 36.96 5.66 48.99
C LEU A 216 35.62 6.35 49.40
N ASP A 217 34.78 6.02 50.39
CA ASP A 217 34.66 4.99 51.45
C ASP A 217 33.11 4.82 51.71
N VAL A 218 32.50 3.81 52.37
CA VAL A 218 32.70 3.13 53.68
C VAL A 218 32.35 4.03 54.89
N PRO A 219 31.77 3.51 56.01
CA PRO A 219 31.07 2.23 56.26
C PRO A 219 29.53 2.42 56.07
N PHE A 220 28.52 1.84 56.73
CA PHE A 220 28.26 0.85 57.82
C PHE A 220 26.76 0.44 57.68
N ARG A 221 26.08 -0.57 58.27
CA ARG A 221 26.25 -1.62 59.32
C ARG A 221 25.66 -2.96 58.77
N SER A 222 25.79 -4.19 59.30
CA SER A 222 25.95 -4.79 60.66
C SER A 222 24.62 -4.85 61.44
N LEU A 223 23.80 -5.91 61.41
CA LEU A 223 24.03 -7.37 61.59
C LEU A 223 22.83 -8.18 60.96
N ALA A 224 22.69 -9.52 60.87
CA ALA A 224 23.50 -10.71 61.23
C ALA A 224 23.05 -12.00 60.47
N VAL A 225 23.91 -13.03 60.46
CA VAL A 225 23.72 -14.50 60.74
C VAL A 225 22.29 -15.11 60.75
N SER A 226 21.97 -16.34 60.28
CA SER A 226 22.59 -17.35 59.36
C SER A 226 21.66 -18.60 59.21
N VAL A 227 22.05 -19.57 58.35
CA VAL A 227 21.62 -20.99 58.24
C VAL A 227 20.21 -21.38 57.74
N ARG A 228 20.24 -21.99 56.53
CA ARG A 228 19.45 -23.10 55.92
C ARG A 228 18.39 -23.93 56.71
N VAL A 229 17.38 -24.36 55.92
CA VAL A 229 16.67 -25.68 55.88
C VAL A 229 15.35 -25.87 56.68
N ASP A 230 14.42 -26.60 56.03
CA ASP A 230 13.14 -27.25 56.43
C ASP A 230 11.95 -26.47 57.05
N GLY A 231 10.85 -26.40 56.28
CA GLY A 231 9.68 -27.29 56.46
C GLY A 231 8.74 -27.18 57.69
N ALA A 232 7.47 -26.83 57.43
CA ALA A 232 6.25 -27.22 58.21
C ALA A 232 6.06 -26.67 59.66
N SER A 233 4.86 -26.51 60.23
CA SER A 233 3.48 -26.43 59.68
C SER A 233 2.43 -25.89 60.70
N CYS A 234 1.29 -25.44 60.18
CA CYS A 234 -0.09 -25.49 60.73
C CYS A 234 -0.46 -25.23 62.21
N LYS A 235 -1.40 -24.28 62.38
CA LYS A 235 -2.56 -24.32 63.33
C LYS A 235 -3.74 -23.60 62.64
N ARG A 236 -5.00 -24.06 62.55
CA ARG A 236 -5.73 -25.32 62.86
C ARG A 236 -6.70 -25.55 61.67
N LYS A 237 -6.86 -26.75 61.07
CA LYS A 237 -7.77 -27.88 61.43
C LYS A 237 -9.26 -27.50 61.55
N PRO A 238 -10.23 -28.37 61.15
CA PRO A 238 -10.10 -29.83 60.94
C PRO A 238 -10.74 -30.47 59.66
N LEU A 239 -10.13 -31.59 59.18
CA LEU A 239 -10.76 -32.85 58.68
C LEU A 239 -11.74 -32.84 57.46
N LEU A 240 -11.75 -33.81 56.53
CA LEU A 240 -10.83 -34.92 56.17
C LEU A 240 -11.14 -35.45 54.73
N CYS A 241 -10.24 -36.28 54.19
CA CYS A 241 -10.30 -37.24 53.07
C CYS A 241 -11.67 -37.95 52.76
N CYS A 242 -11.90 -38.68 51.66
CA CYS A 242 -11.31 -38.84 50.29
C CYS A 242 -12.17 -39.88 49.51
N ALA A 243 -11.94 -39.99 48.20
CA ALA A 243 -12.03 -41.23 47.39
C ALA A 243 -13.40 -41.90 47.03
N TYR A 244 -13.45 -42.34 45.76
CA TYR A 244 -14.08 -43.57 45.22
C TYR A 244 -15.61 -43.85 45.34
N ALA A 245 -16.25 -43.73 44.16
CA ALA A 245 -16.97 -44.80 43.44
C ALA A 245 -18.39 -45.29 43.85
N GLN A 246 -19.14 -45.62 42.79
CA GLN A 246 -20.26 -46.59 42.69
C GLN A 246 -21.59 -46.40 43.47
N GLN A 247 -22.57 -45.80 42.76
CA GLN A 247 -23.79 -46.47 42.25
C GLN A 247 -24.98 -46.81 43.20
N PHE A 248 -26.20 -46.79 42.61
CA PHE A 248 -27.52 -47.29 43.08
C PHE A 248 -28.41 -46.44 44.03
N ARG A 249 -29.67 -46.20 43.54
CA ARG A 249 -31.03 -46.32 44.16
C ARG A 249 -31.21 -46.10 45.68
N ARG A 250 -32.31 -45.58 46.22
CA ARG A 250 -33.69 -45.12 45.82
C ARG A 250 -34.20 -44.28 47.04
N GLY A 251 -35.21 -43.40 46.99
CA GLY A 251 -36.17 -42.97 45.98
C GLY A 251 -37.43 -42.41 46.68
N HIS A 252 -38.42 -41.93 45.90
CA HIS A 252 -39.80 -41.61 46.30
C HIS A 252 -40.03 -40.41 47.26
N LEU A 253 -41.17 -39.70 47.20
CA LEU A 253 -42.38 -39.95 46.41
C LEU A 253 -42.34 -39.36 44.98
N ASN A 254 -43.46 -38.81 44.51
CA ASN A 254 -43.90 -38.81 43.11
C ASN A 254 -44.29 -37.36 42.70
N HIS A 255 -45.36 -36.94 42.01
CA HIS A 255 -46.59 -37.46 41.38
C HIS A 255 -47.04 -36.38 40.35
N ASP A 256 -47.80 -36.60 39.26
CA ASP A 256 -48.12 -37.81 38.48
C ASP A 256 -48.81 -37.39 37.15
N GLN A 257 -48.89 -38.29 36.16
CA GLN A 257 -49.96 -38.40 35.14
C GLN A 257 -50.18 -37.27 34.10
N ARG A 258 -50.34 -37.51 32.78
CA ARG A 258 -50.37 -38.70 31.87
C ARG A 258 -49.70 -38.27 30.53
N HIS A 259 -48.80 -39.04 29.88
CA HIS A 259 -49.04 -40.19 28.96
C HIS A 259 -49.87 -39.83 27.69
N ILE A 260 -49.58 -40.23 26.44
CA ILE A 260 -48.75 -41.31 25.81
C ILE A 260 -48.18 -40.80 24.45
N SER A 261 -47.06 -41.34 23.94
CA SER A 261 -46.70 -41.27 22.50
C SER A 261 -45.80 -42.44 22.05
N PRO A 262 -45.97 -43.02 20.83
CA PRO A 262 -45.07 -44.05 20.29
C PRO A 262 -44.39 -43.72 18.93
N ALA A 263 -43.54 -44.62 18.42
CA ALA A 263 -42.60 -44.44 17.29
C ALA A 263 -42.91 -45.28 16.02
N SER A 264 -42.21 -44.94 14.92
CA SER A 264 -41.66 -45.83 13.87
C SER A 264 -42.52 -46.71 12.93
N ALA A 265 -42.58 -46.29 11.65
CA ALA A 265 -42.34 -47.04 10.39
C ALA A 265 -42.99 -48.42 10.06
N ILE A 266 -43.53 -48.57 8.82
CA ILE A 266 -43.30 -49.70 7.86
C ILE A 266 -44.09 -49.58 6.51
N ALA A 267 -43.47 -50.06 5.41
CA ALA A 267 -44.01 -50.55 4.10
C ALA A 267 -44.86 -49.71 3.09
N CYS A 268 -44.24 -49.44 1.92
CA CYS A 268 -44.62 -49.84 0.54
C CYS A 268 -46.07 -49.69 -0.04
N ARG A 269 -46.23 -48.84 -1.09
CA ARG A 269 -46.50 -49.16 -2.53
C ARG A 269 -46.62 -47.84 -3.36
N VAL A 270 -45.92 -47.63 -4.49
CA VAL A 270 -46.06 -48.15 -5.88
C VAL A 270 -47.12 -47.43 -6.75
N SER A 271 -46.74 -47.09 -8.01
CA SER A 271 -47.46 -46.37 -9.09
C SER A 271 -47.35 -44.83 -9.05
N ALA A 272 -46.78 -44.05 -10.00
CA ALA A 272 -46.29 -44.18 -11.39
C ALA A 272 -47.23 -43.71 -12.54
N LYS A 273 -46.64 -43.04 -13.55
CA LYS A 273 -47.23 -42.47 -14.82
C LYS A 273 -48.12 -41.22 -14.62
N LYS A 274 -48.30 -40.28 -15.57
CA LYS A 274 -47.70 -39.93 -16.91
C LYS A 274 -47.95 -38.38 -17.11
N VAL A 275 -47.07 -37.55 -17.68
CA VAL A 275 -46.75 -37.27 -19.13
C VAL A 275 -47.87 -36.60 -19.95
N ALA A 276 -47.50 -35.58 -20.75
CA ALA A 276 -48.25 -34.92 -21.86
C ALA A 276 -49.35 -33.89 -21.48
N ASP A 277 -49.63 -32.81 -22.24
CA ASP A 277 -48.91 -32.19 -23.39
C ASP A 277 -49.35 -30.69 -23.64
N GLU A 278 -48.78 -30.09 -24.69
CA GLU A 278 -49.02 -28.80 -25.37
C GLU A 278 -50.51 -28.32 -25.49
N ASN A 279 -50.88 -27.04 -25.74
CA ASN A 279 -50.67 -26.31 -27.03
C ASN A 279 -51.04 -24.78 -27.05
N GLN A 280 -51.06 -24.17 -28.26
CA GLN A 280 -50.89 -22.73 -28.61
C GLN A 280 -52.15 -21.80 -28.68
N GLY A 281 -51.99 -20.51 -28.33
CA GLY A 281 -52.63 -19.27 -28.90
C GLY A 281 -54.18 -19.08 -28.89
N PRO A 282 -54.77 -17.98 -29.44
CA PRO A 282 -54.25 -16.63 -29.79
C PRO A 282 -55.13 -15.44 -29.22
N LEU A 283 -55.08 -14.24 -29.83
CA LEU A 283 -55.79 -12.97 -29.47
C LEU A 283 -57.07 -12.70 -30.35
N PRO A 284 -57.87 -11.58 -30.24
CA PRO A 284 -57.93 -10.53 -29.17
C PRO A 284 -59.27 -10.01 -28.48
N PRO A 285 -60.52 -9.95 -29.02
CA PRO A 285 -61.11 -8.60 -29.26
C PRO A 285 -62.49 -8.19 -28.63
N SER A 286 -62.52 -6.98 -28.02
CA SER A 286 -63.44 -5.81 -28.22
C SER A 286 -64.95 -5.71 -27.83
N VAL A 287 -65.21 -4.80 -26.86
CA VAL A 287 -66.11 -3.59 -26.90
C VAL A 287 -67.65 -3.68 -26.72
N MET A 288 -68.19 -2.82 -25.82
CA MET A 288 -69.37 -1.88 -25.88
C MET A 288 -69.61 -1.26 -24.46
N LEU A 289 -70.28 -0.13 -24.15
CA LEU A 289 -70.66 1.18 -24.75
C LEU A 289 -70.93 2.17 -23.55
N ALA A 290 -70.48 3.44 -23.53
CA ALA A 290 -71.12 4.71 -23.95
C ALA A 290 -72.33 5.21 -23.10
N ARG A 291 -72.59 6.52 -22.83
CA ARG A 291 -72.15 7.86 -23.35
C ARG A 291 -71.95 8.87 -22.15
N VAL A 292 -71.48 10.14 -22.18
CA VAL A 292 -71.27 11.24 -23.18
C VAL A 292 -72.58 12.03 -23.55
N PRO A 293 -72.66 13.38 -23.72
CA PRO A 293 -71.63 14.46 -23.82
C PRO A 293 -71.86 15.79 -23.00
N HIS A 294 -70.95 16.77 -23.15
CA HIS A 294 -71.31 18.16 -23.55
C HIS A 294 -70.09 18.94 -24.11
N ASP A 295 -70.29 19.75 -25.17
CA ASP A 295 -69.27 20.56 -25.87
C ASP A 295 -69.67 22.06 -25.95
N MET A 296 -68.70 22.98 -26.13
CA MET A 296 -68.80 24.11 -27.08
C MET A 296 -67.50 24.96 -27.27
N LEU A 297 -67.35 25.54 -28.47
CA LEU A 297 -66.41 26.60 -28.91
C LEU A 297 -67.21 27.63 -29.73
N PRO A 298 -66.79 28.92 -29.89
CA PRO A 298 -66.09 29.31 -31.15
C PRO A 298 -65.18 30.58 -31.13
N ARG A 299 -64.69 30.89 -32.35
CA ARG A 299 -63.85 31.98 -32.94
C ARG A 299 -64.32 33.45 -32.70
N PRO A 300 -63.57 34.53 -33.08
CA PRO A 300 -62.58 34.70 -34.20
C PRO A 300 -61.33 35.60 -33.90
N ALA A 301 -60.68 36.27 -34.87
CA ALA A 301 -59.80 35.80 -35.98
C ALA A 301 -59.15 37.00 -36.76
N TYR A 302 -58.14 36.75 -37.62
CA TYR A 302 -57.52 37.69 -38.61
C TYR A 302 -56.68 38.85 -38.00
N THR A 303 -55.71 39.56 -38.65
CA THR A 303 -54.93 39.49 -39.94
C THR A 303 -53.55 40.22 -39.69
N THR A 304 -52.64 40.66 -40.58
CA THR A 304 -52.62 40.97 -42.04
C THR A 304 -51.25 40.64 -42.73
N ALA A 305 -50.44 41.60 -43.21
CA ALA A 305 -49.31 41.39 -44.14
C ALA A 305 -48.17 42.46 -44.09
N ASP A 306 -47.00 42.08 -44.66
CA ASP A 306 -45.97 42.92 -45.34
C ASP A 306 -44.81 43.64 -44.58
N HIS A 307 -43.99 44.36 -45.36
CA HIS A 307 -42.54 44.63 -45.35
C HIS A 307 -41.88 45.70 -44.41
N ARG A 308 -40.58 45.44 -44.08
CA ARG A 308 -39.38 46.36 -44.05
C ARG A 308 -39.22 47.54 -43.02
N ILE A 309 -38.06 47.56 -42.31
CA ILE A 309 -36.94 48.57 -42.25
C ILE A 309 -37.28 50.09 -41.97
N PRO A 310 -36.45 50.98 -41.32
CA PRO A 310 -35.12 50.80 -40.68
C PRO A 310 -34.77 51.12 -39.17
N PRO A 311 -35.24 52.17 -38.43
CA PRO A 311 -34.29 53.27 -38.13
C PRO A 311 -33.95 53.66 -36.65
N SER A 312 -32.63 53.67 -36.35
CA SER A 312 -31.82 54.74 -35.72
C SER A 312 -32.06 55.35 -34.30
N LYS A 313 -30.95 55.44 -33.52
CA LYS A 313 -30.35 56.63 -32.84
C LYS A 313 -31.25 57.38 -31.79
N ILE A 314 -30.90 58.52 -31.15
CA ILE A 314 -29.82 59.51 -31.29
C ILE A 314 -29.47 60.22 -29.95
N CYS A 315 -28.44 61.07 -29.87
CA CYS A 315 -27.07 60.74 -29.43
C CYS A 315 -26.47 61.89 -28.57
N LYS A 316 -25.53 61.60 -27.65
CA LYS A 316 -24.58 62.56 -27.04
C LYS A 316 -23.26 61.85 -26.69
N ALA A 317 -22.06 62.41 -26.88
CA ALA A 317 -21.61 63.43 -27.84
C ALA A 317 -20.07 63.43 -27.88
N VAL A 318 -19.49 63.38 -29.09
CA VAL A 318 -18.26 64.06 -29.58
C VAL A 318 -16.96 64.01 -28.72
N GLY A 319 -15.80 63.61 -29.26
CA GLY A 319 -15.56 63.28 -30.66
C GLY A 319 -14.11 62.89 -31.06
N GLU A 320 -13.77 63.31 -32.27
CA GLU A 320 -12.68 62.90 -33.17
C GLU A 320 -11.28 63.36 -32.68
N VAL A 321 -10.11 63.02 -33.27
CA VAL A 321 -9.76 62.67 -34.66
C VAL A 321 -8.62 61.64 -34.72
N ALA A 322 -8.45 60.95 -35.86
CA ALA A 322 -7.28 60.11 -36.19
C ALA A 322 -6.25 60.92 -37.04
N PRO A 323 -5.46 60.31 -37.95
CA PRO A 323 -4.50 59.20 -37.84
C PRO A 323 -3.05 59.66 -38.22
N THR A 324 -2.03 58.78 -38.16
CA THR A 324 -1.12 58.44 -39.31
C THR A 324 0.04 57.51 -38.91
N VAL A 325 0.70 56.93 -39.92
CA VAL A 325 1.76 55.90 -39.90
C VAL A 325 2.88 56.40 -40.85
N PRO A 326 4.19 56.36 -40.50
CA PRO A 326 5.05 55.30 -41.09
C PRO A 326 6.33 54.86 -40.32
N ILE A 327 6.64 53.56 -40.45
CA ILE A 327 7.92 52.96 -40.91
C ILE A 327 9.27 53.60 -40.48
N LEU A 328 10.17 52.85 -39.82
CA LEU A 328 11.52 52.54 -40.36
C LEU A 328 12.37 51.54 -39.55
N THR A 329 13.36 50.99 -40.25
CA THR A 329 14.36 49.96 -39.92
C THR A 329 15.55 50.44 -39.08
N GLY A 330 16.36 49.51 -38.56
CA GLY A 330 17.83 49.66 -38.67
C GLY A 330 18.69 49.04 -37.56
N SER A 331 19.81 48.40 -37.95
CA SER A 331 20.81 47.82 -37.04
C SER A 331 22.20 48.48 -37.17
N ARG A 332 22.89 48.60 -36.02
CA ARG A 332 24.33 48.88 -35.74
C ARG A 332 24.45 49.13 -34.21
N GLY A 333 25.57 48.95 -33.50
CA GLY A 333 26.90 48.41 -33.83
C GLY A 333 28.03 49.23 -33.16
N TRP A 334 29.05 48.55 -32.59
CA TRP A 334 30.36 49.07 -32.09
C TRP A 334 30.46 49.80 -30.71
N ASP A 335 31.02 49.08 -29.72
CA ASP A 335 32.39 49.24 -29.12
C ASP A 335 32.93 50.52 -28.38
N TRP A 336 33.42 50.28 -27.13
CA TRP A 336 34.45 51.01 -26.31
C TRP A 336 34.18 52.48 -25.83
N PRO A 337 34.96 53.11 -24.89
CA PRO A 337 35.28 52.62 -23.53
C PRO A 337 35.47 53.68 -22.38
N ASP A 338 35.58 53.16 -21.13
CA ASP A 338 36.38 53.55 -19.91
C ASP A 338 36.66 55.02 -19.44
N ALA A 339 36.87 55.14 -18.11
CA ALA A 339 37.87 55.97 -17.40
C ALA A 339 37.47 57.19 -16.50
N ARG A 340 37.38 56.94 -15.17
CA ARG A 340 37.95 57.73 -14.00
C ARG A 340 37.48 59.22 -13.82
N ARG A 341 37.66 59.97 -12.70
CA ARG A 341 38.56 59.92 -11.51
C ARG A 341 38.13 60.93 -10.40
N SER A 342 38.45 60.68 -9.10
CA SER A 342 38.57 61.68 -7.96
C SER A 342 37.29 62.41 -7.45
N SER A 343 37.18 63.01 -6.23
CA SER A 343 38.10 63.17 -5.05
C SER A 343 37.37 63.50 -3.71
N ARG A 344 38.12 63.38 -2.58
CA ARG A 344 37.79 63.62 -1.13
C ARG A 344 37.14 64.98 -0.74
N PHE A 345 36.47 65.03 0.44
CA PHE A 345 36.83 65.86 1.64
C PHE A 345 35.98 65.50 2.91
N GLU A 346 36.45 65.89 4.12
CA GLU A 346 35.74 65.88 5.44
C GLU A 346 35.58 67.35 5.97
N PRO A 347 35.36 67.73 7.28
CA PRO A 347 34.90 67.01 8.51
C PRO A 347 33.88 67.80 9.42
N LEU A 348 33.44 67.23 10.57
CA LEU A 348 33.53 67.79 11.96
C LEU A 348 32.42 67.42 13.00
N ALA A 349 32.87 67.12 14.24
CA ALA A 349 32.33 67.54 15.57
C ALA A 349 30.94 67.05 16.10
N THR A 350 30.69 66.86 17.43
CA THR A 350 31.56 66.65 18.63
C THR A 350 30.80 66.05 19.84
N GLY A 351 31.40 65.03 20.51
CA GLY A 351 31.26 64.70 21.96
C GLY A 351 29.89 64.21 22.48
N LYS A 352 29.74 63.53 23.63
CA LYS A 352 30.56 63.30 24.87
C LYS A 352 30.01 61.97 25.51
N ARG A 353 30.45 61.28 26.59
CA ARG A 353 31.52 61.18 27.65
C ARG A 353 31.23 59.80 28.37
N GLN A 354 31.97 59.13 29.28
CA GLN A 354 33.32 59.15 29.91
C GLN A 354 33.52 57.81 30.71
N ASN A 355 34.75 57.47 31.17
CA ASN A 355 35.10 56.53 32.29
C ASN A 355 34.83 54.99 32.13
N ARG A 356 35.66 54.06 32.65
CA ARG A 356 37.08 54.09 33.11
C ARG A 356 37.71 52.65 33.23
N THR A 357 38.89 52.44 32.63
CA THR A 357 40.08 51.64 33.06
C THR A 357 40.02 50.25 33.74
N LYS A 358 40.89 49.33 33.26
CA LYS A 358 41.44 48.10 33.94
C LYS A 358 42.86 48.39 34.55
N PRO A 359 43.79 47.41 34.79
CA PRO A 359 43.92 46.56 35.99
C PRO A 359 45.35 46.52 36.64
N ALA A 360 45.51 45.74 37.74
CA ALA A 360 46.69 44.96 38.22
C ALA A 360 48.14 45.55 38.31
N PRO A 361 48.94 45.18 39.35
CA PRO A 361 50.38 45.51 39.41
C PRO A 361 51.36 44.34 39.66
N ARG A 362 52.49 44.34 38.91
CA ARG A 362 53.88 43.91 39.29
C ARG A 362 54.11 42.43 39.71
N ASN A 363 55.23 41.76 39.43
CA ASN A 363 56.62 42.07 39.00
C ASN A 363 57.23 40.71 38.46
N THR A 364 58.43 40.45 37.90
CA THR A 364 59.59 41.08 37.19
C THR A 364 60.61 39.93 36.89
N CYS A 365 61.69 39.95 36.07
CA CYS A 365 62.42 40.95 35.26
C CYS A 365 63.42 40.25 34.27
N PHE A 366 63.88 40.95 33.21
CA PHE A 366 65.15 40.73 32.43
C PHE A 366 65.34 39.42 31.61
N PHE A 367 65.92 39.39 30.39
CA PHE A 367 66.22 40.43 29.36
C PHE A 367 66.66 39.77 28.00
N VAL A 368 67.01 40.59 26.97
CA VAL A 368 67.82 40.30 25.74
C VAL A 368 67.09 39.92 24.42
N MET A 369 67.11 40.87 23.45
CA MET A 369 67.04 40.81 21.96
C MET A 369 65.91 39.99 21.25
N MET A 370 65.04 40.59 20.41
CA MET A 370 65.22 41.27 19.10
C MET A 370 65.53 40.32 17.91
N GLY A 371 64.81 40.39 16.77
CA GLY A 371 63.67 41.27 16.45
C GLY A 371 63.20 41.22 14.98
N LEU A 372 62.60 42.34 14.53
CA LEU A 372 62.13 42.67 13.16
C LEU A 372 60.94 41.88 12.59
N SER A 373 59.76 42.43 12.86
CA SER A 373 58.65 42.52 11.90
C SER A 373 58.98 43.39 10.69
N THR A 374 58.44 43.09 9.49
CA THR A 374 57.78 44.06 8.59
C THR A 374 57.08 43.40 7.39
N LEU A 375 56.17 44.16 6.76
CA LEU A 375 55.63 43.99 5.39
C LEU A 375 54.83 42.71 5.08
N LEU A 376 53.58 42.71 5.56
CA LEU A 376 52.47 42.05 4.87
C LEU A 376 52.20 42.69 3.48
N THR A 377 51.54 41.93 2.60
CA THR A 377 50.65 42.41 1.51
C THR A 377 51.16 43.48 0.53
N ALA A 378 51.75 43.05 -0.59
CA ALA A 378 51.91 43.91 -1.78
C ALA A 378 51.97 43.18 -3.16
N SER A 379 51.64 41.89 -3.27
CA SER A 379 51.96 41.09 -4.48
C SER A 379 51.03 39.90 -4.78
N VAL A 380 49.74 40.17 -5.03
CA VAL A 380 48.84 39.22 -5.71
C VAL A 380 48.23 39.87 -6.96
N LEU A 381 49.10 40.34 -7.88
CA LEU A 381 48.69 40.75 -9.23
C LEU A 381 49.85 40.81 -10.24
N ALA A 382 50.51 39.67 -10.49
CA ALA A 382 51.42 39.49 -11.63
C ALA A 382 51.41 38.02 -12.06
N LEU A 383 50.87 37.73 -13.25
CA LEU A 383 50.78 36.39 -13.83
C LEU A 383 51.16 36.50 -15.31
N GLN A 384 51.75 35.43 -15.88
CA GLN A 384 52.44 35.42 -17.19
C GLN A 384 53.82 36.16 -17.10
N LEU A 385 54.90 35.80 -17.82
CA LEU A 385 55.07 35.10 -19.10
C LEU A 385 56.27 34.11 -19.08
N PHE A 386 56.12 32.96 -19.74
CA PHE A 386 57.14 32.04 -20.35
C PHE A 386 58.54 31.86 -19.72
N CYS A 387 58.84 30.64 -19.21
CA CYS A 387 59.67 29.65 -19.92
C CYS A 387 59.88 28.32 -19.15
N LEU A 388 60.07 27.23 -19.91
CA LEU A 388 60.55 25.89 -19.51
C LEU A 388 62.03 25.73 -20.00
N PRO A 389 62.83 24.66 -19.73
CA PRO A 389 62.41 23.29 -19.39
C PRO A 389 63.35 22.41 -18.49
N THR A 390 63.03 21.11 -18.42
CA THR A 390 63.88 19.90 -18.19
C THR A 390 64.59 19.62 -16.84
N ASP A 391 64.16 18.50 -16.24
CA ASP A 391 64.93 17.35 -15.73
C ASP A 391 66.15 17.50 -14.79
N ALA A 392 65.96 17.01 -13.55
CA ALA A 392 66.75 15.90 -12.99
C ALA A 392 65.98 15.20 -11.84
N LYS A 393 66.15 13.88 -11.65
CA LYS A 393 65.43 13.09 -10.64
C LYS A 393 66.22 12.92 -9.34
N CYS A 394 65.53 12.90 -8.20
CA CYS A 394 66.00 12.24 -6.98
C CYS A 394 64.82 11.63 -6.17
N GLN A 395 65.14 10.81 -5.17
CA GLN A 395 64.22 9.88 -4.49
C GLN A 395 63.04 10.56 -3.74
N PRO A 396 61.86 9.93 -3.67
CA PRO A 396 60.67 10.50 -3.04
C PRO A 396 60.79 10.54 -1.51
N LYS A 397 60.63 11.72 -0.92
CA LYS A 397 60.25 11.86 0.49
C LYS A 397 58.72 11.84 0.59
N THR A 398 58.22 10.98 1.46
CA THR A 398 56.82 10.86 1.93
C THR A 398 55.97 12.12 1.71
N SER A 399 55.20 12.13 0.63
CA SER A 399 54.05 13.04 0.49
C SER A 399 53.02 12.69 1.57
N VAL A 400 52.42 13.70 2.20
CA VAL A 400 51.25 13.49 3.06
C VAL A 400 50.18 12.80 2.22
N GLN A 401 49.78 11.60 2.64
CA GLN A 401 48.67 10.90 2.03
C GLN A 401 47.39 11.67 2.36
N GLN A 402 46.93 12.50 1.43
CA GLN A 402 45.50 12.78 1.36
C GLN A 402 44.83 11.44 1.10
N ASP A 403 44.06 10.95 2.08
CA ASP A 403 43.12 9.87 1.85
C ASP A 403 41.98 10.41 0.96
N ALA A 404 42.29 10.50 -0.33
CA ALA A 404 41.30 10.43 -1.38
C ALA A 404 40.65 9.05 -1.25
N THR A 405 39.57 9.00 -0.47
CA THR A 405 38.75 7.81 -0.27
C THR A 405 38.10 7.46 -1.61
N ASN A 406 38.83 6.69 -2.42
CA ASN A 406 38.23 5.89 -3.48
C ASN A 406 37.07 5.13 -2.84
N ALA A 407 35.85 5.57 -3.11
CA ALA A 407 34.65 4.93 -2.60
C ALA A 407 34.67 3.50 -3.14
N ALA A 408 34.96 2.54 -2.26
CA ALA A 408 35.03 1.14 -2.64
C ALA A 408 33.72 0.75 -3.33
N ALA A 409 33.82 -0.01 -4.42
CA ALA A 409 32.63 -0.59 -5.03
C ALA A 409 31.95 -1.45 -3.96
N SER A 410 30.67 -1.18 -3.70
CA SER A 410 29.89 -1.93 -2.70
C SER A 410 29.91 -3.42 -3.04
N ASP A 411 30.04 -4.26 -2.01
CA ASP A 411 29.94 -5.71 -2.11
C ASP A 411 28.48 -6.20 -2.19
N TRP A 412 27.50 -5.33 -1.91
CA TRP A 412 26.08 -5.65 -1.99
C TRP A 412 25.69 -6.09 -3.41
N TRP A 413 24.99 -7.21 -3.54
CA TRP A 413 24.71 -7.86 -4.83
C TRP A 413 24.10 -6.95 -5.90
N MET A 414 23.30 -5.95 -5.52
CA MET A 414 22.69 -5.00 -6.46
C MET A 414 23.74 -4.18 -7.22
N SER A 415 24.94 -3.96 -6.68
CA SER A 415 26.03 -3.26 -7.37
C SER A 415 26.61 -4.09 -8.53
N GLY A 416 26.72 -5.40 -8.34
CA GLY A 416 27.51 -6.30 -9.21
C GLY A 416 26.70 -7.36 -9.97
N VAL A 417 25.39 -7.49 -9.73
CA VAL A 417 24.55 -8.45 -10.44
C VAL A 417 24.43 -8.09 -11.93
N LYS A 418 24.58 -9.10 -12.78
CA LYS A 418 24.54 -8.98 -14.25
C LYS A 418 23.19 -8.41 -14.71
N ARG A 419 23.21 -7.20 -15.28
CA ARG A 419 22.01 -6.54 -15.77
C ARG A 419 21.55 -7.12 -17.10
N GLN A 420 20.33 -7.66 -17.10
CA GLN A 420 19.69 -8.33 -18.25
C GLN A 420 18.20 -7.98 -18.37
N GLY A 421 17.73 -7.01 -17.58
CA GLY A 421 16.36 -6.51 -17.65
C GLY A 421 16.10 -5.73 -18.93
N ALA A 422 14.96 -6.01 -19.55
CA ALA A 422 14.47 -5.32 -20.74
C ALA A 422 12.94 -5.26 -20.68
N VAL A 423 12.33 -4.20 -21.21
CA VAL A 423 10.87 -4.08 -21.26
C VAL A 423 10.34 -4.83 -22.48
N ALA A 424 9.42 -5.77 -22.27
CA ALA A 424 8.85 -6.60 -23.34
C ALA A 424 7.83 -5.85 -24.24
N PHE A 425 7.20 -4.81 -23.69
CA PHE A 425 6.11 -4.06 -24.32
C PHE A 425 6.47 -2.57 -24.44
N GLY A 426 5.63 -1.75 -25.10
CA GLY A 426 5.91 -0.33 -25.32
C GLY A 426 6.98 0.01 -26.38
N GLY A 427 7.79 -0.96 -26.80
CA GLY A 427 8.63 -0.87 -28.00
C GLY A 427 9.90 -0.02 -27.90
N GLN A 428 10.40 0.25 -26.69
CA GLN A 428 11.44 1.26 -26.44
C GLN A 428 12.91 0.82 -26.70
N GLY A 429 13.15 -0.28 -27.41
CA GLY A 429 14.50 -0.67 -27.88
C GLY A 429 15.52 -0.85 -26.74
N ASP A 430 16.61 -0.08 -26.77
CA ASP A 430 17.73 -0.10 -25.81
C ASP A 430 17.39 0.52 -24.43
N TYR A 431 16.13 0.38 -23.98
CA TYR A 431 15.68 0.94 -22.71
C TYR A 431 16.37 0.28 -21.51
N LYS A 432 17.13 1.07 -20.76
CA LYS A 432 17.80 0.64 -19.52
C LYS A 432 16.78 0.58 -18.39
N VAL A 433 16.56 -0.58 -17.77
CA VAL A 433 15.70 -0.68 -16.58
C VAL A 433 16.43 -0.20 -15.31
N PHE A 434 17.71 -0.54 -15.18
CA PHE A 434 18.58 -0.13 -14.08
C PHE A 434 19.43 1.10 -14.45
N ARG A 435 19.58 2.04 -13.51
CA ARG A 435 20.48 3.20 -13.58
C ARG A 435 21.24 3.34 -12.27
N SER A 436 22.57 3.53 -12.28
CA SER A 436 23.27 4.07 -11.11
C SER A 436 23.38 5.58 -11.24
N VAL A 437 23.08 6.35 -10.19
CA VAL A 437 23.15 7.83 -10.25
C VAL A 437 24.56 8.35 -10.60
N LYS A 438 25.61 7.58 -10.28
CA LYS A 438 26.99 7.93 -10.62
C LYS A 438 27.29 7.82 -12.13
N ASP A 439 26.56 6.97 -12.86
CA ASP A 439 26.65 6.89 -14.34
C ASP A 439 26.15 8.17 -15.02
N TYR A 440 25.23 8.88 -14.37
CA TYR A 440 24.67 10.17 -14.81
C TYR A 440 25.44 11.36 -14.22
N GLY A 441 26.61 11.10 -13.62
CA GLY A 441 27.58 12.11 -13.20
C GLY A 441 27.56 12.45 -11.71
N ALA A 442 26.65 11.89 -10.91
CA ALA A 442 26.57 12.18 -9.48
C ALA A 442 27.86 11.76 -8.74
N LYS A 443 28.29 12.56 -7.76
CA LYS A 443 29.53 12.31 -7.01
C LYS A 443 29.27 11.52 -5.73
N GLY A 444 28.27 11.95 -4.95
CA GLY A 444 28.06 11.47 -3.59
C GLY A 444 29.19 11.87 -2.63
N ASP A 445 29.84 13.02 -2.86
CA ASP A 445 31.01 13.49 -2.10
C ASP A 445 30.69 14.39 -0.88
N GLY A 446 29.42 14.75 -0.68
CA GLY A 446 28.95 15.60 0.41
C GLY A 446 29.07 17.11 0.19
N SER A 447 29.49 17.53 -1.02
CA SER A 447 29.71 18.93 -1.41
C SER A 447 29.20 19.31 -2.80
N THR A 448 29.27 18.41 -3.79
CA THR A 448 28.72 18.61 -5.13
C THR A 448 27.20 18.48 -5.12
N ASP A 449 26.49 19.40 -5.78
CA ASP A 449 25.04 19.30 -6.01
C ASP A 449 24.74 18.25 -7.08
N ASP A 450 24.22 17.11 -6.63
CA ASP A 450 23.90 15.94 -7.43
C ASP A 450 22.43 15.94 -7.92
N THR A 451 21.61 16.95 -7.59
CA THR A 451 20.17 17.02 -7.96
C THR A 451 19.96 16.80 -9.46
N ALA A 452 20.80 17.41 -10.30
CA ALA A 452 20.67 17.29 -11.75
C ALA A 452 20.95 15.85 -12.23
N ALA A 453 22.06 15.25 -11.77
CA ALA A 453 22.47 13.90 -12.15
C ALA A 453 21.47 12.83 -11.68
N ILE A 454 20.96 12.96 -10.45
CA ILE A 454 19.95 12.06 -9.89
C ILE A 454 18.64 12.14 -10.70
N ASN A 455 18.15 13.35 -10.98
CA ASN A 455 16.94 13.50 -11.80
C ASN A 455 17.18 13.06 -13.26
N SER A 456 18.38 13.20 -13.84
CA SER A 456 18.72 12.59 -15.14
C SER A 456 18.64 11.06 -15.11
N ALA A 457 19.14 10.41 -14.06
CA ALA A 457 19.02 8.96 -13.89
C ALA A 457 17.56 8.48 -13.76
N ILE A 458 16.69 9.30 -13.15
CA ILE A 458 15.25 9.01 -13.03
C ILE A 458 14.49 9.22 -14.35
N THR A 459 14.93 10.14 -15.21
CA THR A 459 14.20 10.59 -16.41
C THR A 459 14.65 9.97 -17.73
N ASP A 460 15.86 9.38 -17.79
CA ASP A 460 16.36 8.71 -18.99
C ASP A 460 15.42 7.59 -19.49
N GLY A 461 15.25 7.48 -20.81
CA GLY A 461 14.34 6.55 -21.46
C GLY A 461 12.91 7.07 -21.71
N ASN A 462 12.67 8.39 -21.74
CA ASN A 462 11.37 9.00 -22.08
C ASN A 462 10.19 8.40 -21.28
N ARG A 463 10.27 8.57 -19.95
CA ARG A 463 9.38 7.91 -18.99
C ARG A 463 8.13 8.73 -18.63
N CYS A 464 7.17 8.07 -18.01
CA CYS A 464 5.93 8.70 -17.51
C CYS A 464 6.21 9.72 -16.37
N GLY A 465 6.14 11.00 -16.75
CA GLY A 465 6.22 12.17 -15.88
C GLY A 465 5.07 13.14 -16.17
N LYS A 466 5.31 14.45 -16.06
CA LYS A 466 4.26 15.47 -16.25
C LYS A 466 3.48 15.27 -17.55
N GLY A 467 2.16 15.07 -17.44
CA GLY A 467 1.26 14.87 -18.58
C GLY A 467 1.02 13.41 -18.98
N CYS A 468 1.52 12.46 -18.18
CA CYS A 468 1.20 11.03 -18.23
C CYS A 468 0.66 10.63 -16.85
N ASP A 469 -0.57 10.09 -16.77
CA ASP A 469 -1.19 9.74 -15.46
C ASP A 469 -0.61 8.44 -14.89
N SER A 470 -0.34 7.47 -15.76
CA SER A 470 0.20 6.16 -15.41
C SER A 470 0.96 5.52 -16.59
N SER A 471 1.89 4.61 -16.30
CA SER A 471 2.55 3.74 -17.28
C SER A 471 3.18 2.53 -16.60
N THR A 472 3.16 1.39 -17.28
CA THR A 472 3.78 0.14 -16.83
C THR A 472 4.96 -0.24 -17.71
N VAL A 473 5.03 0.28 -18.95
CA VAL A 473 6.12 0.06 -19.90
C VAL A 473 7.35 0.95 -19.72
N THR A 474 7.42 1.78 -18.66
CA THR A 474 8.60 2.63 -18.37
C THR A 474 9.17 2.46 -16.94
N PRO A 475 9.45 1.22 -16.47
CA PRO A 475 9.97 0.96 -15.12
C PRO A 475 11.38 1.49 -14.87
N ALA A 476 11.70 1.90 -13.65
CA ALA A 476 13.07 2.24 -13.26
C ALA A 476 13.50 1.78 -11.87
N ILE A 477 14.62 1.06 -11.78
CA ILE A 477 15.47 1.07 -10.60
C ILE A 477 16.49 2.20 -10.77
N VAL A 478 16.51 3.15 -9.82
CA VAL A 478 17.55 4.16 -9.71
C VAL A 478 18.33 3.89 -8.44
N TYR A 479 19.56 3.41 -8.62
CA TYR A 479 20.44 2.94 -7.58
C TYR A 479 21.43 4.04 -7.15
N PHE A 480 21.60 4.18 -5.84
CA PHE A 480 22.50 5.12 -5.20
C PHE A 480 23.60 4.34 -4.48
N PRO A 481 24.80 4.20 -5.07
CA PRO A 481 25.95 3.62 -4.38
C PRO A 481 26.31 4.43 -3.12
N PRO A 482 27.19 3.90 -2.24
CA PRO A 482 27.63 4.62 -1.05
C PRO A 482 28.16 6.04 -1.35
N GLY A 483 27.77 6.99 -0.51
CA GLY A 483 28.07 8.42 -0.66
C GLY A 483 27.11 9.33 0.10
N THR A 484 27.41 10.62 0.11
CA THR A 484 26.50 11.70 0.55
C THR A 484 26.19 12.59 -0.64
N TYR A 485 24.96 12.53 -1.15
CA TYR A 485 24.49 13.28 -2.30
C TYR A 485 23.86 14.58 -1.80
N VAL A 486 24.46 15.73 -2.12
CA VAL A 486 23.84 17.03 -1.80
C VAL A 486 22.81 17.33 -2.87
N VAL A 487 21.65 17.81 -2.46
CA VAL A 487 20.56 18.19 -3.36
C VAL A 487 19.99 19.56 -2.97
N SER A 488 19.74 20.42 -3.97
CA SER A 488 19.14 21.75 -3.77
C SER A 488 17.67 21.86 -4.20
N LYS A 489 17.16 20.88 -4.96
CA LYS A 489 15.75 20.79 -5.38
C LYS A 489 15.26 19.33 -5.32
N PRO A 490 13.94 19.07 -5.34
CA PRO A 490 13.40 17.72 -5.20
C PRO A 490 13.99 16.69 -6.17
N ILE A 491 14.20 15.49 -5.64
CA ILE A 491 14.34 14.27 -6.43
C ILE A 491 12.93 13.87 -6.84
N VAL A 492 12.57 14.13 -8.10
CA VAL A 492 11.22 13.88 -8.61
C VAL A 492 11.10 12.42 -9.02
N ALA A 493 10.44 11.61 -8.20
CA ALA A 493 10.19 10.21 -8.50
C ALA A 493 9.09 10.11 -9.57
N TYR A 494 9.48 9.84 -10.82
CA TYR A 494 8.57 9.53 -11.92
C TYR A 494 7.73 8.26 -11.61
N TYR A 495 6.66 8.02 -12.35
CA TYR A 495 5.81 6.83 -12.18
C TYR A 495 6.62 5.52 -12.32
N TYR A 496 6.19 4.42 -11.70
CA TYR A 496 6.86 3.10 -11.77
C TYR A 496 8.38 3.13 -11.40
N THR A 497 8.74 3.82 -10.32
CA THR A 497 10.16 4.02 -9.92
C THR A 497 10.46 3.44 -8.54
N GLN A 498 11.54 2.65 -8.45
CA GLN A 498 12.20 2.26 -7.21
C GLN A 498 13.49 3.08 -7.02
N LEU A 499 13.53 3.94 -6.01
CA LEU A 499 14.76 4.59 -5.54
C LEU A 499 15.41 3.66 -4.51
N ILE A 500 16.63 3.18 -4.78
CA ILE A 500 17.31 2.16 -3.97
C ILE A 500 18.69 2.67 -3.59
N GLY A 501 18.91 2.99 -2.32
CA GLY A 501 20.25 3.14 -1.79
C GLY A 501 20.92 1.79 -1.53
N ASP A 502 22.25 1.82 -1.45
CA ASP A 502 23.02 0.66 -1.02
C ASP A 502 22.61 0.17 0.38
N PHE A 503 22.49 -1.15 0.54
CA PHE A 503 22.07 -1.75 1.82
C PHE A 503 23.23 -1.89 2.83
N ASN A 504 24.44 -2.19 2.36
CA ASN A 504 25.61 -2.46 3.21
C ASN A 504 26.30 -1.17 3.68
N SER A 505 26.11 -0.05 2.97
CA SER A 505 26.63 1.27 3.29
C SER A 505 25.64 2.37 2.85
N VAL A 506 24.54 2.44 3.59
CA VAL A 506 23.37 3.32 3.38
C VAL A 506 23.77 4.76 3.01
N PRO A 507 23.46 5.23 1.79
CA PRO A 507 23.79 6.57 1.33
C PRO A 507 22.96 7.65 2.03
N THR A 508 23.49 8.87 2.06
CA THR A 508 22.80 10.05 2.60
C THR A 508 22.33 10.97 1.47
N LEU A 509 21.05 11.33 1.48
CA LEU A 509 20.49 12.43 0.70
C LEU A 509 20.48 13.67 1.61
N LYS A 510 21.31 14.66 1.30
CA LYS A 510 21.53 15.83 2.14
C LYS A 510 20.93 17.06 1.48
N ALA A 511 19.93 17.66 2.13
CA ALA A 511 19.39 18.93 1.66
C ALA A 511 20.44 20.05 1.80
N ALA A 512 20.65 20.81 0.73
CA ALA A 512 21.42 22.04 0.77
C ALA A 512 20.78 23.07 1.71
N ALA A 513 21.57 23.99 2.27
CA ALA A 513 21.06 25.03 3.16
C ALA A 513 20.07 25.99 2.46
N ASN A 514 20.12 26.06 1.13
CA ASN A 514 19.23 26.80 0.25
C ASN A 514 18.29 25.88 -0.56
N PHE A 515 17.90 24.72 -0.01
CA PHE A 515 16.98 23.80 -0.68
C PHE A 515 15.62 24.46 -0.97
N GLU A 516 15.15 24.34 -2.21
CA GLU A 516 13.87 24.89 -2.68
C GLU A 516 12.97 23.79 -3.28
N GLY A 517 11.90 23.42 -2.58
CA GLY A 517 10.90 22.47 -3.05
C GLY A 517 9.98 21.96 -1.95
N ILE A 518 9.01 21.12 -2.31
CA ILE A 518 8.04 20.53 -1.35
C ILE A 518 8.72 19.55 -0.38
N ALA A 519 9.66 18.75 -0.86
CA ALA A 519 10.42 17.75 -0.12
C ALA A 519 11.67 17.28 -0.86
N VAL A 520 12.64 16.68 -0.15
CA VAL A 520 13.88 16.12 -0.74
C VAL A 520 13.57 15.03 -1.79
N ILE A 521 12.58 14.19 -1.54
CA ILE A 521 11.98 13.29 -2.55
C ILE A 521 10.51 13.66 -2.75
N ASP A 522 10.05 13.75 -3.99
CA ASP A 522 8.68 14.06 -4.37
C ASP A 522 8.06 12.93 -5.21
N SER A 523 7.00 12.28 -4.69
CA SER A 523 6.30 11.20 -5.39
C SER A 523 5.16 11.64 -6.32
N ASN A 524 4.71 12.89 -6.24
CA ASN A 524 3.61 13.39 -7.06
C ASN A 524 3.62 14.93 -7.20
N PRO A 525 4.53 15.52 -8.00
CA PRO A 525 4.75 16.96 -7.97
C PRO A 525 3.51 17.77 -8.32
N TYR A 526 3.37 18.91 -7.65
CA TYR A 526 2.39 19.93 -8.01
C TYR A 526 2.90 20.80 -9.17
N ASP A 527 1.99 21.23 -10.04
CA ASP A 527 2.24 22.31 -10.98
C ASP A 527 1.77 23.67 -10.48
N ASN A 528 2.12 24.73 -11.22
CA ASN A 528 1.86 26.12 -10.85
C ASN A 528 0.36 26.49 -10.75
N THR A 529 -0.55 25.56 -11.05
CA THR A 529 -2.01 25.72 -10.87
C THR A 529 -2.60 24.87 -9.74
N GLY A 530 -1.77 24.08 -9.05
CA GLY A 530 -2.19 23.21 -7.96
C GLY A 530 -2.69 21.83 -8.42
N ASN A 531 -2.44 21.43 -9.66
CA ASN A 531 -2.70 20.08 -10.14
C ASN A 531 -1.48 19.19 -9.89
N ASN A 532 -1.70 17.95 -9.44
CA ASN A 532 -0.65 16.93 -9.38
C ASN A 532 -0.29 16.42 -10.80
N TRP A 533 0.86 15.74 -10.92
CA TRP A 533 1.25 15.07 -12.17
C TRP A 533 0.48 13.77 -12.42
N PHE A 534 0.18 13.03 -11.36
CA PHE A 534 -0.52 11.75 -11.36
C PHE A 534 -1.77 11.85 -10.46
N THR A 535 -2.85 11.15 -10.81
CA THR A 535 -3.99 10.99 -9.91
C THR A 535 -3.54 10.25 -8.65
N ASN A 536 -3.77 10.82 -7.45
CA ASN A 536 -3.15 10.29 -6.23
C ASN A 536 -3.60 8.87 -5.87
N GLN A 537 -4.83 8.50 -6.22
CA GLN A 537 -5.36 7.14 -6.09
C GLN A 537 -4.79 6.16 -7.13
N ASN A 538 -4.24 6.66 -8.24
CA ASN A 538 -3.61 5.86 -9.31
C ASN A 538 -2.08 5.81 -9.17
N ASN A 539 -1.50 6.44 -8.16
CA ASN A 539 -0.04 6.65 -8.06
C ASN A 539 0.69 5.43 -7.48
N PHE A 540 0.56 4.29 -8.18
CA PHE A 540 1.01 2.95 -7.82
C PHE A 540 2.52 2.71 -8.05
N PHE A 541 3.00 1.52 -7.66
CA PHE A 541 4.27 0.90 -8.08
C PHE A 541 5.52 1.75 -7.80
N ARG A 542 5.76 2.06 -6.51
CA ARG A 542 6.88 2.91 -6.05
C ARG A 542 7.59 2.32 -4.84
N GLN A 543 8.92 2.41 -4.82
CA GLN A 543 9.69 2.09 -3.62
C GLN A 543 10.70 3.19 -3.34
N VAL A 544 10.92 3.50 -2.06
CA VAL A 544 12.13 4.21 -1.60
C VAL A 544 12.73 3.37 -0.48
N ARG A 545 13.96 2.90 -0.66
CA ARG A 545 14.63 2.07 0.35
C ARG A 545 16.11 2.37 0.55
N ASN A 546 16.58 2.23 1.79
CA ASN A 546 17.97 2.39 2.23
C ASN A 546 18.51 3.82 2.08
N PHE A 547 18.00 4.76 2.87
CA PHE A 547 18.51 6.15 2.86
C PHE A 547 18.62 6.76 4.24
N LYS A 548 19.65 7.59 4.44
CA LYS A 548 19.60 8.68 5.42
C LYS A 548 19.12 9.93 4.69
N ILE A 549 18.13 10.64 5.21
CA ILE A 549 17.64 11.91 4.66
C ILE A 549 17.95 13.00 5.68
N ASP A 550 18.91 13.86 5.35
CA ASP A 550 19.44 14.89 6.25
C ASP A 550 18.87 16.28 5.89
N LEU A 551 18.05 16.82 6.80
CA LEU A 551 17.48 18.17 6.73
C LEU A 551 18.21 19.14 7.68
N THR A 552 19.20 18.69 8.45
CA THR A 552 19.83 19.51 9.51
C THR A 552 20.64 20.70 8.97
N GLY A 553 21.00 20.67 7.69
CA GLY A 553 21.61 21.79 6.98
C GLY A 553 20.64 22.92 6.58
N GLN A 554 19.32 22.67 6.56
CA GLN A 554 18.31 23.69 6.24
C GLN A 554 17.97 24.56 7.46
N PRO A 555 17.50 25.81 7.28
CA PRO A 555 16.88 26.60 8.35
C PRO A 555 15.71 25.85 8.99
N LYS A 556 15.59 25.87 10.33
CA LYS A 556 14.51 25.15 11.05
C LYS A 556 13.09 25.50 10.58
N THR A 557 12.91 26.67 9.97
CA THR A 557 11.63 27.17 9.43
C THR A 557 11.15 26.46 8.16
N THR A 558 11.91 25.52 7.60
CA THR A 558 11.54 24.75 6.39
C THR A 558 12.21 23.36 6.36
N GLY A 559 11.67 22.46 5.54
CA GLY A 559 12.28 21.19 5.19
C GLY A 559 11.35 19.99 5.36
N THR A 560 11.10 19.25 4.26
CA THR A 560 10.41 17.95 4.27
C THR A 560 11.35 16.88 3.72
N GLY A 561 11.37 15.69 4.32
CA GLY A 561 12.15 14.56 3.80
C GLY A 561 11.53 13.95 2.55
N ILE A 562 10.33 13.37 2.65
CA ILE A 562 9.61 12.79 1.51
C ILE A 562 8.19 13.36 1.45
N HIS A 563 7.80 13.89 0.29
CA HIS A 563 6.40 14.05 -0.09
C HIS A 563 5.94 12.71 -0.67
N TRP A 564 5.10 11.99 0.08
CA TRP A 564 4.74 10.59 -0.18
C TRP A 564 3.25 10.42 -0.44
N GLN A 565 2.72 11.20 -1.37
CA GLN A 565 1.36 11.08 -1.87
C GLN A 565 1.30 9.93 -2.89
N VAL A 566 0.77 8.77 -2.46
CA VAL A 566 0.86 7.48 -3.19
C VAL A 566 -0.36 6.58 -2.98
N ALA A 567 -0.46 5.54 -3.82
CA ALA A 567 -1.50 4.51 -3.79
C ALA A 567 -0.97 3.11 -3.41
N GLN A 568 -1.69 2.04 -3.76
CA GLN A 568 -1.34 0.63 -3.55
C GLN A 568 -0.02 0.22 -4.25
N ALA A 569 0.55 -0.92 -3.84
CA ALA A 569 1.87 -1.41 -4.28
C ALA A 569 2.99 -0.36 -4.16
N THR A 570 3.00 0.37 -3.04
CA THR A 570 4.07 1.31 -2.70
C THR A 570 4.66 1.02 -1.32
N SER A 571 5.99 1.16 -1.18
CA SER A 571 6.70 0.91 0.08
C SER A 571 7.80 1.91 0.40
N LEU A 572 7.90 2.27 1.68
CA LEU A 572 9.09 2.89 2.30
C LEU A 572 9.75 1.86 3.21
N GLN A 573 11.06 1.62 3.05
CA GLN A 573 11.81 0.65 3.86
C GLN A 573 13.19 1.19 4.28
N ASN A 574 13.59 1.04 5.54
CA ASN A 574 14.95 1.31 6.01
C ASN A 574 15.40 2.76 5.68
N ILE A 575 14.68 3.75 6.25
CA ILE A 575 14.96 5.18 6.04
C ILE A 575 15.14 5.89 7.39
N GLU A 576 16.21 6.68 7.51
CA GLU A 576 16.55 7.48 8.68
C GLU A 576 16.42 8.98 8.36
N PHE A 577 15.43 9.64 8.94
CA PHE A 577 15.16 11.07 8.77
C PHE A 577 15.84 11.88 9.88
N ASN A 578 16.84 12.67 9.54
CA ASN A 578 17.60 13.49 10.48
C ASN A 578 17.21 14.97 10.35
N MET A 579 16.72 15.53 11.45
CA MET A 579 16.11 16.86 11.51
C MET A 579 16.58 17.64 12.74
N ILE A 580 16.41 18.95 12.71
CA ILE A 580 16.70 19.83 13.85
C ILE A 580 15.79 19.45 15.03
N GLN A 581 16.38 19.21 16.20
CA GLN A 581 15.69 18.71 17.41
C GLN A 581 15.10 19.83 18.30
N ASP A 582 15.11 21.07 17.82
CA ASP A 582 14.45 22.21 18.46
C ASP A 582 12.92 22.01 18.45
N ARG A 583 12.28 22.15 19.61
CA ARG A 583 10.82 21.95 19.77
C ARG A 583 10.01 23.25 19.81
N SER A 584 10.66 24.39 19.61
CA SER A 584 9.97 25.68 19.42
C SER A 584 9.06 25.64 18.20
N GLU A 585 8.00 26.48 18.22
CA GLU A 585 7.05 26.59 17.11
C GLU A 585 7.69 27.12 15.82
N ASP A 586 8.89 27.72 15.88
CA ASP A 586 9.67 28.11 14.71
C ASP A 586 10.10 26.90 13.85
N ASN A 587 10.27 25.72 14.46
CA ASN A 587 10.63 24.52 13.73
C ASN A 587 9.43 24.06 12.89
N LYS A 588 9.66 23.83 11.60
CA LYS A 588 8.70 23.32 10.61
C LYS A 588 9.21 22.05 9.92
N GLN A 589 10.35 21.51 10.32
CA GLN A 589 10.92 20.31 9.70
C GLN A 589 10.06 19.09 9.95
N GLN A 590 9.84 18.30 8.90
CA GLN A 590 9.02 17.08 8.92
C GLN A 590 9.65 15.95 8.11
N GLY A 591 9.59 14.71 8.62
CA GLY A 591 10.19 13.56 7.95
C GLY A 591 9.41 13.18 6.69
N ILE A 592 8.13 12.83 6.86
CA ILE A 592 7.20 12.58 5.75
C ILE A 592 6.10 13.64 5.76
N PHE A 593 5.75 14.10 4.56
CA PHE A 593 4.50 14.82 4.26
C PHE A 593 3.65 13.98 3.32
N MET A 594 2.42 13.70 3.73
CA MET A 594 1.40 13.04 2.93
C MET A 594 0.06 13.64 3.29
N GLU A 595 -0.64 14.21 2.32
CA GLU A 595 -1.92 14.89 2.51
C GLU A 595 -3.10 14.16 1.84
N ASN A 596 -2.85 13.21 0.93
CA ASN A 596 -3.85 12.26 0.41
C ASN A 596 -3.20 10.99 -0.21
N GLY A 597 -4.04 10.10 -0.76
CA GLY A 597 -3.65 8.86 -1.46
C GLY A 597 -4.63 7.69 -1.19
N SER A 598 -4.29 6.49 -1.69
CA SER A 598 -4.94 5.20 -1.36
C SER A 598 -3.88 4.16 -0.95
N GLY A 599 -3.31 4.34 0.23
CA GLY A 599 -1.98 3.87 0.57
C GLY A 599 -1.82 2.38 0.85
N GLY A 600 -0.55 1.95 0.79
CA GLY A 600 -0.07 0.60 1.06
C GLY A 600 0.73 0.49 2.37
N PHE A 601 2.06 0.44 2.25
CA PHE A 601 2.93 -0.09 3.31
C PHE A 601 4.16 0.78 3.67
N MET A 602 4.57 0.81 4.94
CA MET A 602 5.88 1.32 5.38
C MET A 602 6.48 0.45 6.48
N THR A 603 7.81 0.28 6.46
CA THR A 603 8.52 -0.37 7.56
C THR A 603 9.92 0.18 7.83
N ASP A 604 10.42 -0.07 9.04
CA ASP A 604 11.83 0.13 9.42
C ASP A 604 12.30 1.59 9.27
N LEU A 605 11.43 2.56 9.58
CA LEU A 605 11.74 3.99 9.49
C LEU A 605 12.19 4.54 10.84
N THR A 606 13.15 5.46 10.86
CA THR A 606 13.62 6.15 12.07
C THR A 606 13.58 7.66 11.85
N PHE A 607 12.98 8.41 12.77
CA PHE A 607 12.80 9.85 12.72
C PHE A 607 13.50 10.49 13.92
N ASN A 608 14.44 11.40 13.69
CA ASN A 608 15.27 12.04 14.70
C ASN A 608 15.06 13.55 14.67
N GLY A 609 14.36 14.11 15.66
CA GLY A 609 14.01 15.53 15.73
C GLY A 609 12.79 15.91 14.91
N GLY A 610 12.75 17.16 14.45
CA GLY A 610 11.66 17.71 13.65
C GLY A 610 10.49 18.23 14.49
N ALA A 611 9.72 19.13 13.87
CA ALA A 611 8.41 19.54 14.38
C ALA A 611 7.43 18.36 14.33
N LEU A 612 7.44 17.62 13.22
CA LEU A 612 6.67 16.40 13.01
C LEU A 612 7.63 15.26 12.61
N GLY A 613 7.49 14.08 13.19
CA GLY A 613 8.10 12.88 12.61
C GLY A 613 7.48 12.59 11.24
N ALA A 614 6.15 12.47 11.21
CA ALA A 614 5.37 12.42 9.98
C ALA A 614 4.06 13.22 10.07
N PHE A 615 3.68 13.84 8.96
CA PHE A 615 2.35 14.34 8.66
C PHE A 615 1.66 13.37 7.69
N PHE A 616 0.50 12.85 8.08
CA PHE A 616 -0.20 11.78 7.36
C PHE A 616 -1.68 12.13 7.09
N GLY A 617 -2.12 11.91 5.85
CA GLY A 617 -3.51 11.99 5.42
C GLY A 617 -3.71 11.06 4.23
N ASN A 618 -4.56 10.03 4.37
CA ASN A 618 -4.74 8.98 3.35
C ASN A 618 -6.01 8.16 3.62
N GLN A 619 -6.60 7.53 2.61
CA GLN A 619 -7.71 6.57 2.82
C GLN A 619 -7.31 5.49 3.82
N GLN A 620 -6.20 4.80 3.55
CA GLN A 620 -5.64 3.78 4.43
C GLN A 620 -4.11 3.65 4.35
N PHE A 621 -3.49 3.07 5.38
CA PHE A 621 -2.09 2.64 5.36
C PHE A 621 -1.82 1.57 6.43
N THR A 622 -0.81 0.73 6.20
CA THR A 622 -0.15 -0.10 7.22
C THR A 622 1.27 0.39 7.43
N THR A 623 1.66 0.65 8.68
CA THR A 623 3.01 1.13 9.01
C THR A 623 3.54 0.39 10.25
N ARG A 624 4.68 -0.31 10.14
CA ARG A 624 5.24 -1.10 11.26
C ARG A 624 6.73 -0.88 11.52
N ASN A 625 7.20 -1.06 12.77
CA ASN A 625 8.59 -0.82 13.18
C ASN A 625 9.08 0.61 12.81
N LEU A 626 8.29 1.63 13.14
CA LEU A 626 8.68 3.04 13.04
C LEU A 626 9.24 3.51 14.39
N LYS A 627 10.31 4.28 14.38
CA LYS A 627 11.00 4.81 15.58
C LYS A 627 11.03 6.33 15.54
N PHE A 628 10.51 6.99 16.57
CA PHE A 628 10.44 8.45 16.66
C PHE A 628 11.20 8.94 17.89
N ASN A 629 12.25 9.74 17.69
CA ASN A 629 13.15 10.22 18.74
C ASN A 629 13.15 11.75 18.75
N ASN A 630 12.82 12.38 19.88
CA ASN A 630 12.92 13.83 20.10
C ASN A 630 12.09 14.73 19.17
N CYS A 631 11.10 14.19 18.45
CA CYS A 631 10.13 14.97 17.67
C CYS A 631 9.26 15.85 18.59
N ASN A 632 8.77 17.00 18.12
CA ASN A 632 7.74 17.73 18.87
C ASN A 632 6.41 16.93 18.87
N LYS A 633 5.89 16.55 17.70
CA LYS A 633 4.94 15.44 17.56
C LYS A 633 5.57 14.29 16.78
N ALA A 634 5.42 13.04 17.20
CA ALA A 634 5.87 11.90 16.41
C ALA A 634 5.00 11.73 15.14
N VAL A 635 3.68 11.71 15.30
CA VAL A 635 2.72 11.63 14.19
C VAL A 635 1.66 12.72 14.32
N GLN A 636 1.44 13.49 13.26
CA GLN A 636 0.22 14.28 13.04
C GLN A 636 -0.62 13.58 11.99
N LEU A 637 -1.80 13.10 12.36
CA LEU A 637 -2.75 12.46 11.47
C LEU A 637 -3.87 13.47 11.13
N GLN A 638 -3.88 13.91 9.88
CA GLN A 638 -4.74 14.98 9.36
C GLN A 638 -6.14 14.47 9.01
N TRP A 639 -6.23 13.31 8.35
CA TRP A 639 -7.46 12.61 8.03
C TRP A 639 -7.18 11.15 7.68
N ASN A 640 -8.16 10.25 7.87
CA ASN A 640 -8.13 8.92 7.25
C ASN A 640 -9.52 8.26 7.20
N TRP A 641 -9.57 7.04 6.65
CA TRP A 641 -10.68 6.10 6.90
C TRP A 641 -10.27 4.96 7.84
N ALA A 642 -9.05 4.43 7.74
CA ALA A 642 -8.45 3.48 8.69
C ALA A 642 -6.91 3.47 8.61
N TRP A 643 -6.18 3.32 9.72
CA TRP A 643 -4.71 3.20 9.69
C TRP A 643 -4.20 2.28 10.81
N THR A 644 -3.36 1.30 10.45
CA THR A 644 -2.79 0.35 11.41
C THR A 644 -1.30 0.60 11.63
N PHE A 645 -0.96 0.89 12.88
CA PHE A 645 0.39 1.07 13.40
C PHE A 645 0.80 -0.14 14.26
N HIS A 646 1.92 -0.78 13.94
CA HIS A 646 2.42 -1.94 14.71
C HIS A 646 3.91 -1.82 15.10
N GLY A 647 4.25 -2.22 16.33
CA GLY A 647 5.64 -2.21 16.80
C GLY A 647 6.31 -0.84 16.76
N ILE A 648 5.54 0.24 16.91
CA ILE A 648 6.06 1.62 16.91
C ILE A 648 6.80 1.88 18.22
N SER A 649 7.92 2.62 18.15
CA SER A 649 8.62 3.15 19.32
C SER A 649 8.63 4.67 19.27
N ILE A 650 8.04 5.32 20.27
CA ILE A 650 8.03 6.78 20.42
C ILE A 650 8.79 7.12 21.70
N LYS A 651 9.88 7.90 21.57
CA LYS A 651 10.78 8.20 22.69
C LYS A 651 11.12 9.69 22.76
N ASP A 652 11.04 10.20 23.99
CA ASP A 652 11.38 11.58 24.35
C ASP A 652 10.59 12.63 23.54
N CYS A 653 9.40 12.35 23.03
CA CYS A 653 8.64 13.29 22.18
C CYS A 653 7.80 14.30 22.99
N GLY A 654 7.25 15.34 22.35
CA GLY A 654 6.26 16.22 23.00
C GLY A 654 4.86 15.59 23.05
N VAL A 655 4.42 15.07 21.90
CA VAL A 655 3.22 14.24 21.72
C VAL A 655 3.59 13.01 20.90
N GLY A 656 2.97 11.86 21.20
CA GLY A 656 3.06 10.68 20.34
C GLY A 656 2.22 10.85 19.07
N ILE A 657 0.95 10.43 19.11
CA ILE A 657 0.03 10.51 17.97
C ILE A 657 -1.02 11.59 18.22
N ASP A 658 -1.06 12.62 17.39
CA ASP A 658 -2.17 13.55 17.33
C ASP A 658 -3.12 13.15 16.19
N MET A 659 -4.30 12.63 16.58
CA MET A 659 -5.39 12.26 15.68
C MET A 659 -6.61 13.19 15.85
N SER A 660 -6.44 14.34 16.52
CA SER A 660 -7.54 15.23 16.93
C SER A 660 -8.06 16.17 15.84
N GLN A 661 -7.43 16.18 14.65
CA GLN A 661 -7.77 17.10 13.57
C GLN A 661 -9.26 17.03 13.20
N SER A 662 -9.89 18.21 13.17
CA SER A 662 -11.33 18.35 13.01
C SER A 662 -11.69 19.64 12.26
N ASP A 663 -12.58 19.55 11.28
CA ASP A 663 -13.13 20.71 10.57
C ASP A 663 -14.59 20.94 10.97
N ASN A 664 -14.95 22.19 11.28
CA ASN A 664 -16.29 22.60 11.76
C ASN A 664 -16.83 21.81 12.97
N GLY A 665 -15.94 21.18 13.75
CA GLY A 665 -16.29 20.36 14.91
C GLY A 665 -16.50 18.86 14.61
N ALA A 666 -16.36 18.42 13.36
CA ALA A 666 -16.32 17.01 12.99
C ALA A 666 -14.86 16.54 12.86
N GLN A 667 -14.51 15.43 13.52
CA GLN A 667 -13.16 14.85 13.45
C GLN A 667 -12.92 14.24 12.05
N ASN A 668 -11.77 14.52 11.44
CA ASN A 668 -11.42 14.13 10.07
C ASN A 668 -10.75 12.74 9.99
N VAL A 669 -10.29 12.21 11.13
CA VAL A 669 -9.74 10.86 11.25
C VAL A 669 -10.88 9.86 11.45
N GLY A 670 -10.93 8.81 10.63
CA GLY A 670 -11.90 7.72 10.72
C GLY A 670 -11.55 6.75 11.85
N SER A 671 -10.46 5.99 11.69
CA SER A 671 -10.00 5.02 12.70
C SER A 671 -8.48 4.84 12.75
N VAL A 672 -7.95 4.53 13.94
CA VAL A 672 -6.53 4.27 14.21
C VAL A 672 -6.38 3.03 15.06
N LEU A 673 -5.40 2.19 14.74
CA LEU A 673 -5.00 1.04 15.55
C LEU A 673 -3.52 1.18 15.92
N LEU A 674 -3.16 1.05 17.20
CA LEU A 674 -1.78 1.05 17.68
C LEU A 674 -1.50 -0.23 18.48
N LEU A 675 -0.56 -1.05 17.98
CA LEU A 675 -0.45 -2.47 18.31
C LEU A 675 0.98 -2.85 18.70
N ASP A 676 1.16 -3.68 19.74
CA ASP A 676 2.47 -4.21 20.21
C ASP A 676 3.59 -3.14 20.33
N SER A 677 3.22 -1.90 20.68
CA SER A 677 4.04 -0.68 20.55
C SER A 677 4.54 -0.14 21.91
N THR A 678 5.42 0.86 21.89
CA THR A 678 5.97 1.50 23.10
C THR A 678 6.01 3.02 22.96
N ILE A 679 5.57 3.75 23.99
CA ILE A 679 5.74 5.20 24.14
C ILE A 679 6.46 5.48 25.47
N ALA A 680 7.52 6.29 25.43
CA ALA A 680 8.34 6.63 26.59
C ALA A 680 8.75 8.11 26.62
N ASN A 681 8.92 8.67 27.82
CA ASN A 681 9.35 10.06 28.07
C ASN A 681 8.55 11.11 27.27
N THR A 682 7.26 10.86 27.06
CA THR A 682 6.40 11.63 26.16
C THR A 682 5.18 12.09 26.96
N PRO A 683 5.01 13.39 27.27
CA PRO A 683 3.97 13.88 28.19
C PRO A 683 2.53 13.47 27.84
N VAL A 684 2.21 13.34 26.55
CA VAL A 684 0.92 12.84 26.07
C VAL A 684 1.14 11.79 24.97
N GLY A 685 0.70 10.56 25.22
CA GLY A 685 0.79 9.46 24.25
C GLY A 685 -0.06 9.74 23.00
N ILE A 686 -1.37 9.95 23.18
CA ILE A 686 -2.33 10.14 22.07
C ILE A 686 -3.30 11.29 22.37
N ILE A 687 -3.60 12.13 21.36
CA ILE A 687 -4.63 13.16 21.42
C ILE A 687 -5.75 12.84 20.42
N THR A 688 -7.00 12.80 20.89
CA THR A 688 -8.23 12.62 20.09
C THR A 688 -9.26 13.68 20.49
N VAL A 689 -10.40 13.78 19.80
CA VAL A 689 -11.58 14.54 20.30
C VAL A 689 -12.82 13.67 20.53
N TYR A 690 -12.73 12.36 20.27
CA TYR A 690 -13.84 11.41 20.41
C TYR A 690 -14.59 11.54 21.76
N ASN A 691 -15.92 11.59 21.67
CA ASN A 691 -16.85 11.45 22.79
C ASN A 691 -17.81 10.28 22.48
N PRO A 692 -18.02 9.28 23.37
CA PRO A 692 -19.01 8.22 23.16
C PRO A 692 -20.46 8.70 22.98
N GLU A 693 -20.78 9.94 23.35
CA GLU A 693 -22.09 10.59 23.12
C GLU A 693 -22.23 11.24 21.72
N GLN A 694 -21.14 11.30 20.93
CA GLN A 694 -21.16 11.92 19.61
C GLN A 694 -22.03 11.14 18.61
N GLN A 695 -22.50 11.82 17.56
CA GLN A 695 -23.09 11.13 16.42
C GLN A 695 -21.98 10.55 15.54
N GLY A 696 -21.99 9.23 15.36
CA GLY A 696 -21.04 8.51 14.51
C GLY A 696 -19.78 8.01 15.23
N THR A 697 -18.79 7.59 14.43
CA THR A 697 -17.63 6.77 14.85
C THR A 697 -16.28 7.35 14.43
N ASN A 698 -16.26 8.58 13.90
CA ASN A 698 -15.04 9.35 13.62
C ASN A 698 -14.14 9.35 14.87
N GLY A 699 -12.84 9.17 14.70
CA GLY A 699 -11.88 9.12 15.80
C GLY A 699 -11.84 7.78 16.54
N THR A 700 -12.35 6.70 15.95
CA THR A 700 -12.23 5.34 16.51
C THR A 700 -10.75 5.01 16.77
N LEU A 701 -10.44 4.46 17.95
CA LEU A 701 -9.07 4.16 18.36
C LEU A 701 -9.02 2.82 19.07
N ILE A 702 -8.13 1.93 18.63
CA ILE A 702 -7.85 0.64 19.24
C ILE A 702 -6.39 0.64 19.72
N LEU A 703 -6.17 0.32 20.99
CA LEU A 703 -4.86 0.10 21.60
C LEU A 703 -4.77 -1.36 22.04
N ASP A 704 -3.73 -2.07 21.62
CA ASP A 704 -3.52 -3.47 21.98
C ASP A 704 -2.02 -3.68 22.27
N ASN A 705 -1.70 -4.11 23.50
CA ASN A 705 -0.33 -4.30 23.96
C ASN A 705 0.59 -3.06 23.74
N VAL A 706 0.14 -1.89 24.21
CA VAL A 706 0.90 -0.63 24.09
C VAL A 706 1.54 -0.25 25.43
N ASP A 707 2.85 -0.38 25.52
CA ASP A 707 3.62 -0.01 26.72
C ASP A 707 3.75 1.51 26.83
N MET A 708 3.20 2.08 27.90
CA MET A 708 3.36 3.49 28.30
C MET A 708 3.86 3.61 29.74
N THR A 709 4.58 2.60 30.26
CA THR A 709 5.09 2.56 31.64
C THR A 709 6.12 3.64 31.94
N SER A 710 6.92 4.02 30.95
CA SER A 710 8.12 4.83 31.15
C SER A 710 7.85 6.32 30.92
N ASN A 711 7.33 7.01 31.95
CA ASN A 711 7.18 8.48 31.97
C ASN A 711 6.29 9.00 30.82
N VAL A 712 5.05 8.51 30.79
CA VAL A 712 3.95 8.98 29.93
C VAL A 712 2.74 9.19 30.84
N PRO A 713 2.57 10.35 31.48
CA PRO A 713 1.52 10.54 32.49
C PRO A 713 0.10 10.46 31.89
N VAL A 714 -0.08 10.85 30.64
CA VAL A 714 -1.37 10.81 29.93
C VAL A 714 -1.24 9.91 28.70
N ALA A 715 -1.89 8.74 28.72
CA ALA A 715 -1.89 7.81 27.59
C ALA A 715 -2.83 8.30 26.48
N VAL A 716 -4.06 8.71 26.84
CA VAL A 716 -5.04 9.29 25.91
C VAL A 716 -5.62 10.56 26.50
N LYS A 717 -5.60 11.65 25.71
CA LYS A 717 -6.13 12.97 26.05
C LYS A 717 -7.24 13.37 25.08
N ASN A 718 -8.32 13.97 25.58
CA ASN A 718 -9.24 14.72 24.73
C ASN A 718 -8.65 16.13 24.47
N GLY A 719 -8.38 16.44 23.20
CA GLY A 719 -7.78 17.70 22.78
C GLY A 719 -8.70 18.91 22.92
N GLY A 720 -10.02 18.71 22.82
CA GLY A 720 -11.02 19.77 22.89
C GLY A 720 -11.39 20.19 24.32
N THR A 721 -11.51 19.22 25.24
CA THR A 721 -11.80 19.49 26.67
C THR A 721 -10.54 19.59 27.53
N GLY A 722 -9.39 19.15 27.02
CA GLY A 722 -8.14 19.03 27.78
C GLY A 722 -8.06 17.82 28.72
N GLN A 723 -9.15 17.05 28.85
CA GLN A 723 -9.30 15.95 29.82
C GLN A 723 -8.36 14.76 29.54
N THR A 724 -7.79 14.19 30.60
CA THR A 724 -7.18 12.85 30.55
C THR A 724 -8.28 11.80 30.47
N ILE A 725 -8.32 11.05 29.37
CA ILE A 725 -9.24 9.95 29.12
C ILE A 725 -8.66 8.63 29.62
N LEU A 726 -7.36 8.42 29.44
CA LEU A 726 -6.62 7.28 29.96
C LEU A 726 -5.32 7.78 30.61
N ASN A 727 -5.15 7.49 31.90
CA ASN A 727 -3.87 7.68 32.60
C ASN A 727 -2.83 6.73 32.01
N GLY A 728 -1.59 7.20 31.82
CA GLY A 728 -0.50 6.35 31.36
C GLY A 728 0.31 5.76 32.51
N ASN A 729 1.65 5.83 32.42
CA ASN A 729 2.61 5.19 33.34
C ASN A 729 2.26 3.70 33.60
N SER A 730 1.75 3.01 32.58
CA SER A 730 1.23 1.65 32.64
C SER A 730 1.24 0.98 31.26
N LEU A 731 1.13 -0.36 31.24
CA LEU A 731 0.92 -1.13 30.01
C LEU A 731 -0.57 -1.11 29.63
N VAL A 732 -0.91 -0.52 28.49
CA VAL A 732 -2.26 -0.56 27.92
C VAL A 732 -2.46 -1.90 27.22
N ALA A 733 -2.85 -2.92 27.99
CA ALA A 733 -2.99 -4.28 27.48
C ALA A 733 -4.08 -4.40 26.39
N SER A 734 -5.27 -3.83 26.61
CA SER A 734 -6.25 -3.58 25.53
C SER A 734 -7.24 -2.48 25.91
N TRP A 735 -7.52 -1.56 24.99
CA TRP A 735 -8.39 -0.40 25.18
C TRP A 735 -9.00 0.03 23.85
N VAL A 736 -10.24 0.53 23.86
CA VAL A 736 -10.95 0.98 22.65
C VAL A 736 -11.81 2.22 22.89
N GLN A 737 -11.91 3.07 21.87
CA GLN A 737 -13.02 4.01 21.71
C GLN A 737 -13.70 3.85 20.35
N GLY A 738 -15.01 4.04 20.31
CA GLY A 738 -15.86 3.80 19.13
C GLY A 738 -16.99 2.82 19.44
N ARG A 739 -17.62 2.27 18.39
CA ARG A 739 -18.74 1.33 18.53
C ARG A 739 -18.27 -0.12 18.46
N SER A 740 -18.50 -0.87 19.54
CA SER A 740 -18.10 -2.27 19.70
C SER A 740 -19.33 -3.18 19.69
N TYR A 741 -19.23 -4.33 19.02
CA TYR A 741 -20.30 -5.32 18.84
C TYR A 741 -19.92 -6.67 19.43
N LYS A 742 -20.88 -7.31 20.10
CA LYS A 742 -20.83 -8.73 20.47
C LYS A 742 -22.04 -9.41 19.85
N GLY A 743 -21.83 -10.22 18.81
CA GLY A 743 -22.91 -10.62 17.91
C GLY A 743 -23.64 -9.39 17.34
N THR A 744 -24.96 -9.33 17.51
CA THR A 744 -25.81 -8.25 16.96
C THR A 744 -25.96 -7.01 17.87
N THR A 745 -25.38 -7.01 19.08
CA THR A 745 -25.55 -5.91 20.04
C THR A 745 -24.36 -4.95 19.99
N GLY A 746 -24.60 -3.73 19.48
CA GLY A 746 -23.57 -2.70 19.28
C GLY A 746 -23.68 -1.49 20.22
N THR A 747 -22.62 -1.21 20.96
CA THR A 747 -22.55 -0.15 22.00
C THR A 747 -21.39 0.81 21.72
N ALA A 748 -21.64 2.12 21.84
CA ALA A 748 -20.59 3.14 21.82
C ALA A 748 -19.88 3.22 23.18
N GLY A 749 -18.56 3.38 23.19
CA GLY A 749 -17.79 3.45 24.43
C GLY A 749 -16.38 4.00 24.25
N GLN A 750 -15.69 4.19 25.37
CA GLN A 750 -14.32 4.68 25.47
C GLN A 750 -13.72 4.11 26.77
N GLY A 751 -12.88 3.07 26.69
CA GLY A 751 -12.42 2.35 27.88
C GLY A 751 -11.59 1.10 27.64
N THR A 752 -11.04 0.55 28.74
CA THR A 752 -10.28 -0.72 28.76
C THR A 752 -11.19 -1.91 28.43
N ARG A 753 -10.64 -2.92 27.74
CA ARG A 753 -11.32 -4.19 27.46
C ARG A 753 -10.45 -5.39 27.86
N THR A 754 -11.04 -6.58 27.93
CA THR A 754 -10.28 -7.83 28.07
C THR A 754 -9.32 -7.99 26.87
N PRO A 755 -8.00 -8.17 27.08
CA PRO A 755 -7.07 -8.41 25.98
C PRO A 755 -7.37 -9.72 25.26
N VAL A 756 -7.31 -9.68 23.93
CA VAL A 756 -7.55 -10.86 23.09
C VAL A 756 -6.31 -11.76 23.11
N THR A 757 -6.52 -13.04 23.40
CA THR A 757 -5.43 -14.03 23.47
C THR A 757 -5.05 -14.50 22.05
N LYS A 758 -3.99 -13.90 21.52
CA LYS A 758 -3.39 -14.26 20.24
C LYS A 758 -2.76 -15.68 20.32
N PRO A 759 -3.07 -16.63 19.42
CA PRO A 759 -2.48 -17.97 19.44
C PRO A 759 -0.95 -17.97 19.28
N ALA A 760 -0.27 -18.88 19.96
CA ALA A 760 1.19 -19.07 19.85
C ALA A 760 1.68 -19.50 18.45
N ALA A 761 0.76 -19.80 17.52
CA ALA A 761 1.04 -19.99 16.10
C ALA A 761 1.27 -18.67 15.35
N LEU A 762 0.67 -17.57 15.81
CA LEU A 762 0.72 -16.23 15.22
C LEU A 762 1.73 -15.28 15.88
N THR A 763 2.13 -15.56 17.13
CA THR A 763 3.07 -14.72 17.88
C THR A 763 4.52 -15.18 17.76
N ASP A 764 5.47 -14.29 18.05
CA ASP A 764 6.85 -14.66 18.36
C ASP A 764 7.00 -15.19 19.80
N ASP A 765 8.23 -15.43 20.23
CA ASP A 765 8.55 -15.95 21.57
C ASP A 765 8.41 -14.89 22.69
N SER A 766 8.18 -13.61 22.34
CA SER A 766 7.82 -12.53 23.26
C SER A 766 6.30 -12.34 23.40
N GLY A 767 5.51 -13.03 22.58
CA GLY A 767 4.05 -12.91 22.54
C GLY A 767 3.52 -11.80 21.62
N LYS A 768 4.39 -11.07 20.91
CA LYS A 768 3.99 -10.08 19.89
C LYS A 768 3.67 -10.79 18.57
N ILE A 769 2.89 -10.17 17.68
CA ILE A 769 2.63 -10.76 16.35
C ILE A 769 3.94 -10.80 15.55
N VAL A 770 4.20 -11.92 14.86
CA VAL A 770 5.39 -12.10 14.00
C VAL A 770 5.42 -11.02 12.91
N THR A 771 6.57 -10.37 12.79
CA THR A 771 6.90 -9.42 11.73
C THR A 771 8.25 -9.78 11.12
N LYS A 772 8.41 -9.55 9.82
CA LYS A 772 9.64 -9.78 9.06
C LYS A 772 9.65 -8.88 7.84
N SER A 773 10.64 -8.00 7.75
CA SER A 773 10.80 -7.10 6.61
C SER A 773 11.36 -7.81 5.38
N LYS A 774 11.00 -7.25 4.21
CA LYS A 774 11.51 -7.62 2.88
C LYS A 774 13.03 -7.88 2.90
N PRO A 775 13.49 -9.13 2.67
CA PRO A 775 14.91 -9.49 2.71
C PRO A 775 15.73 -8.79 1.62
N GLN A 776 16.80 -8.09 1.99
CA GLN A 776 17.65 -7.37 1.02
C GLN A 776 18.95 -8.11 0.66
N TYR A 777 19.20 -9.26 1.28
CA TYR A 777 20.33 -10.18 1.00
C TYR A 777 21.70 -9.48 1.02
N GLY A 778 21.95 -8.61 2.01
CA GLY A 778 23.20 -7.84 2.16
C GLY A 778 24.47 -8.70 2.19
N ASP A 779 24.34 -9.90 2.72
CA ASP A 779 25.36 -10.92 2.95
C ASP A 779 25.58 -11.89 1.76
N VAL A 780 24.70 -11.86 0.75
CA VAL A 780 24.77 -12.78 -0.40
C VAL A 780 25.55 -12.11 -1.54
N PRO A 781 26.65 -12.68 -2.04
CA PRO A 781 27.43 -12.09 -3.13
C PRO A 781 26.70 -12.20 -4.47
N ALA A 782 26.94 -11.24 -5.38
CA ALA A 782 26.31 -11.20 -6.70
C ALA A 782 26.44 -12.49 -7.53
N SER A 783 27.50 -13.27 -7.32
CA SER A 783 27.73 -14.56 -7.99
C SER A 783 26.74 -15.67 -7.60
N LYS A 784 25.98 -15.49 -6.51
CA LYS A 784 24.95 -16.42 -6.03
C LYS A 784 23.53 -16.08 -6.53
N PHE A 785 23.39 -15.06 -7.37
CA PHE A 785 22.13 -14.67 -8.00
C PHE A 785 22.00 -15.31 -9.38
N ILE A 786 21.28 -16.42 -9.45
CA ILE A 786 21.14 -17.24 -10.65
C ILE A 786 20.04 -16.66 -11.55
N SER A 787 20.46 -15.95 -12.59
CA SER A 787 19.57 -15.35 -13.59
C SER A 787 18.81 -16.42 -14.39
N VAL A 788 17.47 -16.33 -14.41
CA VAL A 788 16.63 -17.19 -15.26
C VAL A 788 16.95 -17.04 -16.77
N LYS A 789 17.39 -15.85 -17.20
CA LYS A 789 17.79 -15.60 -18.59
C LYS A 789 19.09 -16.34 -18.97
N ASP A 790 20.00 -16.50 -18.01
CA ASP A 790 21.22 -17.33 -18.19
C ASP A 790 20.94 -18.84 -18.17
N LYS A 791 19.71 -19.26 -17.79
CA LYS A 791 19.20 -20.62 -17.97
C LYS A 791 18.27 -20.77 -19.18
N GLY A 792 18.16 -19.72 -20.01
CA GLY A 792 17.51 -19.77 -21.31
C GLY A 792 16.20 -19.00 -21.44
N ALA A 793 15.61 -18.50 -20.35
CA ALA A 793 14.39 -17.71 -20.39
C ALA A 793 14.56 -16.41 -21.20
N LYS A 794 13.52 -15.90 -21.84
CA LYS A 794 13.57 -14.67 -22.66
C LYS A 794 13.04 -13.46 -21.90
N GLY A 795 11.85 -13.58 -21.31
CA GLY A 795 11.13 -12.43 -20.75
C GLY A 795 10.70 -11.43 -21.83
N ASP A 796 10.36 -11.91 -23.04
CA ASP A 796 10.05 -11.11 -24.24
C ASP A 796 8.53 -10.93 -24.52
N GLY A 797 7.68 -11.42 -23.62
CA GLY A 797 6.22 -11.36 -23.70
C GLY A 797 5.59 -12.31 -24.72
N LYS A 798 6.35 -13.26 -25.29
CA LYS A 798 5.91 -14.14 -26.39
C LYS A 798 6.43 -15.57 -26.31
N THR A 799 7.68 -15.75 -25.90
CA THR A 799 8.32 -17.06 -25.78
C THR A 799 7.82 -17.78 -24.52
N ASP A 800 7.51 -19.06 -24.68
CA ASP A 800 7.18 -19.94 -23.56
C ASP A 800 8.44 -20.21 -22.71
N ASP A 801 8.49 -19.58 -21.54
CA ASP A 801 9.61 -19.65 -20.61
C ASP A 801 9.38 -20.70 -19.50
N THR A 802 8.25 -21.43 -19.52
CA THR A 802 7.85 -22.45 -18.51
C THR A 802 8.98 -23.45 -18.22
N ALA A 803 9.59 -24.00 -19.28
CA ALA A 803 10.65 -24.99 -19.16
C ALA A 803 11.95 -24.40 -18.60
N ALA A 804 12.23 -23.12 -18.86
CA ALA A 804 13.41 -22.44 -18.32
C ALA A 804 13.25 -22.14 -16.82
N PHE A 805 12.07 -21.70 -16.37
CA PHE A 805 11.77 -21.56 -14.95
C PHE A 805 11.82 -22.90 -14.21
N GLN A 806 11.22 -23.96 -14.77
CA GLN A 806 11.30 -25.28 -14.15
C GLN A 806 12.76 -25.77 -14.05
N ALA A 807 13.55 -25.63 -15.11
CA ALA A 807 14.97 -26.01 -15.08
C ALA A 807 15.80 -25.20 -14.07
N VAL A 808 15.47 -23.93 -13.81
CA VAL A 808 16.07 -23.15 -12.71
C VAL A 808 15.67 -23.75 -11.36
N PHE A 809 14.37 -23.93 -11.13
CA PHE A 809 13.83 -24.41 -9.85
C PHE A 809 14.23 -25.86 -9.52
N ASP A 810 14.44 -26.72 -10.52
CA ASP A 810 14.92 -28.09 -10.35
C ASP A 810 16.42 -28.17 -9.96
N ASN A 811 17.19 -27.09 -10.17
CA ASN A 811 18.66 -27.09 -10.05
C ASN A 811 19.24 -26.00 -9.13
N ILE A 812 18.39 -25.19 -8.48
CA ILE A 812 18.84 -24.07 -7.64
C ILE A 812 19.50 -24.57 -6.34
N GLY A 813 20.69 -24.04 -6.01
CA GLY A 813 21.37 -24.39 -4.75
C GLY A 813 20.73 -23.72 -3.52
N ALA A 814 20.85 -24.37 -2.36
CA ALA A 814 20.23 -23.89 -1.12
C ALA A 814 20.82 -22.56 -0.58
N ASP A 815 22.05 -22.21 -0.97
CA ASP A 815 22.71 -20.95 -0.65
C ASP A 815 22.56 -19.89 -1.76
N GLU A 816 21.82 -20.20 -2.83
CA GLU A 816 21.64 -19.36 -4.01
C GLU A 816 20.32 -18.57 -3.94
N VAL A 817 20.13 -17.65 -4.88
CA VAL A 817 18.91 -16.87 -5.06
C VAL A 817 18.55 -16.89 -6.54
N VAL A 818 17.29 -17.22 -6.87
CA VAL A 818 16.77 -17.08 -8.23
C VAL A 818 16.61 -15.59 -8.53
N TYR A 819 17.34 -15.10 -9.52
CA TYR A 819 17.20 -13.74 -10.00
C TYR A 819 16.35 -13.74 -11.27
N VAL A 820 15.32 -12.90 -11.29
CA VAL A 820 14.44 -12.71 -12.44
C VAL A 820 14.68 -11.29 -12.99
N PRO A 821 15.59 -11.11 -13.97
CA PRO A 821 15.80 -9.81 -14.62
C PRO A 821 14.50 -9.30 -15.23
N HIS A 822 14.38 -7.99 -15.43
CA HIS A 822 13.11 -7.42 -15.89
C HIS A 822 12.71 -7.96 -17.28
N GLY A 823 11.40 -8.15 -17.48
CA GLY A 823 10.82 -8.75 -18.68
C GLY A 823 9.44 -9.35 -18.40
N ALA A 824 8.82 -9.88 -19.45
CA ALA A 824 7.53 -10.56 -19.40
C ALA A 824 7.66 -12.02 -19.82
N TYR A 825 7.51 -12.92 -18.87
CA TYR A 825 7.78 -14.35 -19.03
C TYR A 825 6.46 -15.11 -19.20
N ILE A 826 6.25 -15.74 -20.36
CA ILE A 826 5.00 -16.46 -20.64
C ILE A 826 5.09 -17.88 -20.08
N ILE A 827 4.12 -18.25 -19.24
CA ILE A 827 4.00 -19.54 -18.59
C ILE A 827 2.75 -20.26 -19.12
N THR A 828 2.89 -21.46 -19.69
CA THR A 828 1.82 -22.16 -20.44
C THR A 828 1.33 -23.46 -19.79
N ASP A 829 2.02 -23.95 -18.75
CA ASP A 829 1.56 -24.99 -17.82
C ASP A 829 2.20 -24.77 -16.43
N THR A 830 1.80 -25.53 -15.42
CA THR A 830 2.24 -25.33 -14.02
C THR A 830 3.75 -25.41 -13.83
N VAL A 831 4.37 -24.32 -13.36
CA VAL A 831 5.73 -24.32 -12.79
C VAL A 831 5.67 -24.74 -11.32
N LYS A 832 6.48 -25.75 -10.96
CA LYS A 832 6.63 -26.24 -9.59
C LYS A 832 7.86 -25.62 -8.95
N VAL A 833 7.62 -24.81 -7.92
CA VAL A 833 8.66 -24.15 -7.15
C VAL A 833 8.99 -25.00 -5.91
N PRO A 834 10.28 -25.30 -5.62
CA PRO A 834 10.66 -26.09 -4.44
C PRO A 834 10.42 -25.32 -3.14
N LYS A 835 10.24 -26.07 -2.05
CA LYS A 835 9.99 -25.53 -0.70
C LYS A 835 11.16 -24.81 -0.03
N ASN A 836 12.34 -24.84 -0.65
CA ASN A 836 13.56 -24.19 -0.16
C ASN A 836 14.12 -23.35 -1.32
N VAL A 837 13.73 -22.08 -1.39
CA VAL A 837 14.15 -21.16 -2.46
C VAL A 837 14.03 -19.70 -2.02
N ARG A 838 14.88 -18.85 -2.59
CA ARG A 838 14.76 -17.39 -2.53
C ARG A 838 14.65 -16.87 -3.96
N VAL A 839 13.73 -15.95 -4.23
CA VAL A 839 13.42 -15.41 -5.55
C VAL A 839 13.32 -13.89 -5.46
N VAL A 840 14.01 -13.17 -6.34
CA VAL A 840 13.90 -11.71 -6.45
C VAL A 840 13.82 -11.29 -7.92
N GLY A 841 12.81 -10.48 -8.24
CA GLY A 841 12.70 -9.83 -9.54
C GLY A 841 13.42 -8.48 -9.58
N GLU A 842 13.80 -8.08 -10.79
CA GLU A 842 14.28 -6.72 -11.08
C GLU A 842 13.07 -5.84 -11.40
N ILE A 843 12.62 -5.06 -10.40
CA ILE A 843 11.45 -4.16 -10.44
C ILE A 843 10.21 -4.81 -11.07
N TRP A 844 9.57 -5.70 -10.31
CA TRP A 844 8.30 -6.34 -10.67
C TRP A 844 8.34 -7.00 -12.05
N ALA A 845 9.23 -7.99 -12.20
CA ALA A 845 9.27 -8.81 -13.40
C ALA A 845 7.94 -9.58 -13.58
N LEU A 846 7.39 -9.58 -14.80
CA LEU A 846 6.03 -10.06 -15.07
C LEU A 846 6.04 -11.57 -15.36
N ILE A 847 5.34 -12.34 -14.54
CA ILE A 847 5.07 -13.77 -14.73
C ILE A 847 3.64 -13.88 -15.28
N MET A 848 3.50 -14.15 -16.58
CA MET A 848 2.22 -14.09 -17.28
C MET A 848 1.68 -15.49 -17.58
N ALA A 849 0.50 -15.82 -17.05
CA ALA A 849 -0.24 -17.01 -17.45
C ALA A 849 -0.67 -16.88 -18.92
N GLY A 850 -0.29 -17.84 -19.77
CA GLY A 850 -0.44 -17.72 -21.23
C GLY A 850 -0.74 -19.05 -21.94
N GLY A 851 -0.70 -19.00 -23.26
CA GLY A 851 -1.06 -20.12 -24.13
C GLY A 851 -2.56 -20.47 -24.09
N ASP A 852 -2.91 -21.55 -24.81
CA ASP A 852 -4.29 -21.90 -25.17
C ASP A 852 -4.79 -23.24 -24.61
N LYS A 853 -4.17 -23.73 -23.53
CA LYS A 853 -4.45 -25.07 -22.98
C LYS A 853 -4.60 -25.12 -21.46
N ALA A 854 -3.49 -25.02 -20.71
CA ALA A 854 -3.49 -25.40 -19.29
C ALA A 854 -4.43 -24.55 -18.41
N PHE A 855 -4.63 -23.28 -18.76
CA PHE A 855 -5.34 -22.30 -17.94
C PHE A 855 -6.65 -21.80 -18.57
N LYS A 856 -7.20 -22.51 -19.57
CA LYS A 856 -8.43 -22.11 -20.28
C LYS A 856 -9.73 -22.68 -19.69
N ASP A 857 -9.67 -23.56 -18.69
CA ASP A 857 -10.85 -24.26 -18.15
C ASP A 857 -11.15 -23.86 -16.70
N GLN A 858 -12.28 -23.17 -16.48
CA GLN A 858 -12.74 -22.78 -15.13
C GLN A 858 -13.33 -23.95 -14.32
N ASP A 859 -13.71 -25.06 -14.97
CA ASP A 859 -14.21 -26.25 -14.29
C ASP A 859 -13.04 -27.11 -13.76
N ASN A 860 -11.87 -27.04 -14.42
CA ASN A 860 -10.63 -27.75 -14.04
C ASN A 860 -9.43 -26.79 -13.88
N PRO A 861 -9.49 -25.79 -12.97
CA PRO A 861 -8.45 -24.77 -12.82
C PRO A 861 -7.14 -25.34 -12.26
N LYS A 862 -6.02 -24.72 -12.66
CA LYS A 862 -4.64 -25.12 -12.33
C LYS A 862 -3.79 -23.97 -11.77
N PRO A 863 -2.83 -24.26 -10.88
CA PRO A 863 -1.79 -23.30 -10.50
C PRO A 863 -0.84 -22.95 -11.65
N VAL A 864 -0.52 -21.67 -11.81
CA VAL A 864 0.52 -21.18 -12.73
C VAL A 864 1.88 -21.36 -12.06
N PHE A 865 2.07 -20.79 -10.86
CA PHE A 865 3.12 -21.19 -9.92
C PHE A 865 2.52 -22.03 -8.79
N GLN A 866 3.02 -23.25 -8.61
CA GLN A 866 2.75 -24.10 -7.45
C GLN A 866 3.93 -24.02 -6.49
N VAL A 867 3.74 -23.33 -5.36
CA VAL A 867 4.78 -23.06 -4.36
C VAL A 867 4.81 -24.19 -3.34
N GLY A 868 5.75 -25.12 -3.53
CA GLY A 868 5.86 -26.39 -2.82
C GLY A 868 4.70 -27.35 -3.07
N GLN A 869 4.78 -28.55 -2.50
CA GLN A 869 3.68 -29.52 -2.55
C GLN A 869 2.86 -29.47 -1.23
N PRO A 870 1.58 -29.88 -1.24
CA PRO A 870 0.77 -29.94 -0.02
C PRO A 870 1.45 -30.76 1.10
N GLY A 871 1.63 -30.13 2.26
CA GLY A 871 2.33 -30.71 3.42
C GLY A 871 3.84 -30.46 3.46
N ASP A 872 4.43 -29.75 2.49
CA ASP A 872 5.84 -29.37 2.55
C ASP A 872 6.14 -28.36 3.67
N VAL A 873 7.32 -28.50 4.28
CA VAL A 873 7.91 -27.55 5.21
C VAL A 873 9.26 -27.10 4.66
N GLY A 874 9.56 -25.79 4.72
CA GLY A 874 10.81 -25.22 4.22
C GLY A 874 10.89 -23.70 4.31
N THR A 875 11.84 -23.09 3.61
CA THR A 875 12.04 -21.64 3.53
C THR A 875 11.78 -21.14 2.11
N VAL A 876 10.75 -20.31 1.91
CA VAL A 876 10.41 -19.72 0.63
C VAL A 876 10.34 -18.21 0.77
N GLU A 877 11.15 -17.48 0.01
CA GLU A 877 11.11 -16.01 0.00
C GLU A 877 10.94 -15.54 -1.45
N MET A 878 9.87 -14.80 -1.76
CA MET A 878 9.66 -14.22 -3.10
C MET A 878 9.38 -12.72 -3.00
N GLN A 879 10.00 -11.93 -3.87
CA GLN A 879 9.85 -10.47 -3.85
C GLN A 879 10.09 -9.79 -5.20
N ASP A 880 9.56 -8.57 -5.36
CA ASP A 880 9.71 -7.74 -6.56
C ASP A 880 9.25 -8.46 -7.86
N LEU A 881 8.11 -9.16 -7.81
CA LEU A 881 7.47 -9.86 -8.94
C LEU A 881 6.03 -9.38 -9.17
N MET A 882 5.54 -9.51 -10.41
CA MET A 882 4.14 -9.30 -10.80
C MET A 882 3.58 -10.58 -11.41
N PHE A 883 2.37 -10.99 -11.03
CA PHE A 883 1.66 -12.11 -11.64
C PHE A 883 0.47 -11.62 -12.47
N GLU A 884 0.41 -12.00 -13.73
CA GLU A 884 -0.57 -11.48 -14.70
C GLU A 884 -1.16 -12.59 -15.59
N THR A 885 -2.12 -12.23 -16.46
CA THR A 885 -2.64 -13.09 -17.53
C THR A 885 -2.39 -12.45 -18.90
N GLN A 886 -1.89 -13.23 -19.86
CA GLN A 886 -1.89 -12.87 -21.27
C GLN A 886 -3.16 -13.45 -21.94
N GLY A 887 -4.08 -12.54 -22.30
CA GLY A 887 -5.43 -12.88 -22.73
C GLY A 887 -6.25 -13.53 -21.61
N PRO A 888 -7.47 -14.02 -21.91
CA PRO A 888 -8.32 -14.65 -20.91
C PRO A 888 -7.79 -16.02 -20.50
N GLN A 889 -7.59 -16.23 -19.19
CA GLN A 889 -7.09 -17.47 -18.62
C GLN A 889 -8.01 -17.93 -17.46
N PRO A 890 -9.30 -18.24 -17.75
CA PRO A 890 -10.34 -18.45 -16.74
C PRO A 890 -10.15 -19.69 -15.84
N GLY A 891 -9.14 -20.51 -16.11
CA GLY A 891 -8.68 -21.63 -15.29
C GLY A 891 -7.36 -21.37 -14.55
N ALA A 892 -6.75 -20.19 -14.65
CA ALA A 892 -5.52 -19.85 -13.94
C ALA A 892 -5.78 -19.59 -12.44
N ILE A 893 -5.10 -20.33 -11.58
CA ILE A 893 -4.81 -19.90 -10.20
C ILE A 893 -3.40 -19.33 -10.27
N LEU A 894 -3.22 -18.00 -10.21
CA LEU A 894 -1.90 -17.40 -10.52
C LEU A 894 -0.80 -17.89 -9.55
N MET A 895 -1.14 -18.09 -8.28
CA MET A 895 -0.28 -18.78 -7.32
C MET A 895 -1.09 -19.73 -6.41
N GLU A 896 -0.65 -20.98 -6.28
CA GLU A 896 -1.06 -21.90 -5.22
C GLU A 896 0.10 -22.03 -4.23
N PHE A 897 -0.14 -21.65 -2.97
CA PHE A 897 0.87 -21.63 -1.91
C PHE A 897 0.59 -22.76 -0.92
N ASN A 898 1.51 -23.75 -0.87
CA ASN A 898 1.36 -24.97 -0.08
C ASN A 898 2.29 -25.07 1.13
N VAL A 899 3.44 -24.37 1.10
CA VAL A 899 4.54 -24.53 2.06
C VAL A 899 4.22 -23.95 3.44
N ALA A 900 4.49 -24.72 4.49
CA ALA A 900 4.67 -24.19 5.84
C ALA A 900 6.13 -23.73 6.03
N GLY A 901 6.30 -22.56 6.65
CA GLY A 901 7.59 -22.04 7.04
C GLY A 901 8.29 -22.96 8.03
N GLN A 902 9.56 -23.27 7.78
CA GLN A 902 10.42 -24.02 8.70
C GLN A 902 10.60 -23.29 10.05
N SER A 903 10.44 -21.97 10.04
CA SER A 903 10.08 -21.13 11.19
C SER A 903 8.97 -20.16 10.79
N LYS A 904 8.39 -19.44 11.76
CA LYS A 904 7.36 -18.43 11.52
C LYS A 904 7.94 -17.33 10.61
N GLY A 905 7.25 -17.00 9.51
CA GLY A 905 7.77 -16.07 8.50
C GLY A 905 8.87 -16.61 7.56
N ALA A 906 9.25 -17.89 7.64
CA ALA A 906 10.22 -18.49 6.71
C ALA A 906 9.63 -18.76 5.30
N ALA A 907 8.30 -18.80 5.16
CA ALA A 907 7.62 -18.90 3.88
C ALA A 907 6.80 -17.61 3.65
N GLY A 908 7.06 -16.84 2.61
CA GLY A 908 6.42 -15.54 2.42
C GLY A 908 6.71 -14.77 1.12
N LEU A 909 5.99 -13.66 0.98
CA LEU A 909 5.88 -12.80 -0.20
C LEU A 909 6.03 -11.32 0.22
N TRP A 910 6.92 -10.55 -0.43
CA TRP A 910 7.20 -9.13 -0.10
C TRP A 910 7.27 -8.24 -1.34
N ASP A 911 6.52 -7.13 -1.41
CA ASP A 911 6.41 -6.30 -2.64
C ASP A 911 6.17 -7.17 -3.90
N LEU A 912 5.27 -8.15 -3.77
CA LEU A 912 4.89 -9.10 -4.81
C LEU A 912 3.39 -8.93 -5.04
N HIS A 913 3.00 -8.72 -6.30
CA HIS A 913 1.64 -8.30 -6.63
C HIS A 913 1.05 -9.16 -7.75
N PHE A 914 -0.27 -9.10 -7.89
CA PHE A 914 -1.04 -9.72 -8.95
C PHE A 914 -1.81 -8.62 -9.67
N ARG A 915 -1.76 -8.60 -11.01
CA ARG A 915 -2.42 -7.61 -11.85
C ARG A 915 -3.06 -8.31 -13.05
N VAL A 916 -4.40 -8.32 -13.07
CA VAL A 916 -5.15 -8.97 -14.14
C VAL A 916 -5.84 -7.91 -15.00
N GLY A 917 -5.16 -7.53 -16.09
CA GLY A 917 -5.64 -6.60 -17.12
C GLY A 917 -4.98 -5.22 -17.10
N GLY A 918 -5.62 -4.27 -17.79
CA GLY A 918 -5.38 -2.83 -17.72
C GLY A 918 -3.96 -2.36 -18.04
N SER A 919 -3.13 -3.20 -18.66
CA SER A 919 -1.71 -2.91 -18.86
C SER A 919 -1.13 -3.62 -20.08
N ALA A 920 -0.08 -3.06 -20.65
CA ALA A 920 0.47 -3.48 -21.94
C ALA A 920 0.86 -4.96 -21.96
N GLY A 921 0.42 -5.68 -22.98
CA GLY A 921 0.76 -7.10 -23.18
C GLY A 921 -0.18 -8.10 -22.50
N THR A 922 -0.99 -7.67 -21.52
CA THR A 922 -2.08 -8.49 -20.94
C THR A 922 -3.17 -8.83 -21.97
N GLN A 923 -3.26 -8.06 -23.06
CA GLN A 923 -4.32 -8.13 -24.08
C GLN A 923 -5.74 -7.83 -23.54
N LEU A 924 -5.84 -7.35 -22.30
CA LEU A 924 -7.06 -7.12 -21.52
C LEU A 924 -7.16 -5.62 -21.18
N GLN A 925 -7.15 -4.79 -22.21
CA GLN A 925 -7.00 -3.33 -22.15
C GLN A 925 -8.25 -2.59 -22.64
N SER A 926 -8.27 -1.27 -22.55
CA SER A 926 -9.42 -0.44 -22.94
C SER A 926 -9.88 -0.66 -24.39
N ASP A 927 -8.95 -1.02 -25.29
CA ASP A 927 -9.19 -1.35 -26.70
C ASP A 927 -10.24 -2.45 -26.94
N LYS A 928 -10.44 -3.34 -25.98
CA LYS A 928 -11.42 -4.46 -26.02
C LYS A 928 -12.40 -4.42 -24.86
N CYS A 929 -11.90 -4.06 -23.68
CA CYS A 929 -12.58 -4.26 -22.40
C CYS A 929 -13.12 -2.98 -21.77
N SER A 930 -13.12 -1.84 -22.48
CA SER A 930 -13.83 -0.62 -22.07
C SER A 930 -15.25 -0.90 -21.56
N LYS A 931 -15.63 -0.19 -20.49
CA LYS A 931 -16.96 -0.28 -19.89
C LYS A 931 -18.09 0.12 -20.84
N THR A 932 -19.27 -0.46 -20.63
CA THR A 932 -20.48 -0.20 -21.43
C THR A 932 -21.74 -0.06 -20.56
N PRO A 933 -21.79 0.90 -19.61
CA PRO A 933 -22.83 0.94 -18.57
C PRO A 933 -24.25 1.19 -19.09
N ASP A 934 -24.41 1.90 -20.22
CA ASP A 934 -25.71 2.26 -20.79
C ASP A 934 -26.45 1.07 -21.45
N VAL A 935 -25.84 -0.11 -21.53
CA VAL A 935 -26.41 -1.32 -22.12
C VAL A 935 -26.24 -2.53 -21.21
N GLN A 936 -27.15 -3.51 -21.31
CA GLN A 936 -26.98 -4.79 -20.63
C GLN A 936 -25.70 -5.47 -21.13
N THR A 937 -24.69 -5.54 -20.27
CA THR A 937 -23.35 -5.99 -20.61
C THR A 937 -23.17 -7.44 -20.18
N PRO A 938 -23.06 -8.41 -21.12
CA PRO A 938 -22.65 -9.77 -20.78
C PRO A 938 -21.15 -9.80 -20.45
N ALA A 939 -20.73 -10.79 -19.68
CA ALA A 939 -19.32 -11.05 -19.45
C ALA A 939 -18.64 -11.54 -20.75
N LYS A 940 -17.96 -10.62 -21.45
CA LYS A 940 -17.19 -10.88 -22.68
C LYS A 940 -16.12 -11.97 -22.45
N PRO A 941 -16.13 -13.10 -23.18
CA PRO A 941 -15.13 -14.17 -23.03
C PRO A 941 -13.68 -13.68 -23.19
N GLU A 942 -13.45 -12.71 -24.06
CA GLU A 942 -12.15 -12.07 -24.32
C GLU A 942 -11.66 -11.15 -23.20
N CYS A 943 -12.53 -10.79 -22.24
CA CYS A 943 -12.22 -9.93 -21.08
C CYS A 943 -12.30 -10.67 -19.73
N ILE A 944 -12.38 -12.01 -19.75
CA ILE A 944 -12.28 -12.82 -18.52
C ILE A 944 -10.82 -12.81 -18.06
N GLY A 945 -10.59 -12.69 -16.75
CA GLY A 945 -9.28 -12.68 -16.13
C GLY A 945 -8.76 -14.08 -15.78
N ALA A 946 -8.38 -14.28 -14.52
CA ALA A 946 -7.99 -15.56 -13.94
C ALA A 946 -9.17 -16.24 -13.19
N PHE A 947 -8.99 -17.50 -12.79
CA PHE A 947 -9.89 -18.18 -11.86
C PHE A 947 -9.75 -17.64 -10.43
N MET A 948 -8.49 -17.41 -10.01
CA MET A 948 -8.11 -16.96 -8.69
C MET A 948 -6.73 -16.30 -8.73
N LEU A 949 -6.50 -15.24 -7.96
CA LEU A 949 -5.18 -14.62 -7.87
C LEU A 949 -4.25 -15.44 -6.95
N LEU A 950 -4.69 -15.77 -5.74
CA LEU A 950 -3.89 -16.53 -4.77
C LEU A 950 -4.71 -17.56 -3.99
N HIS A 951 -4.28 -18.83 -4.01
CA HIS A 951 -4.79 -19.89 -3.15
C HIS A 951 -3.76 -20.25 -2.07
N ILE A 952 -4.07 -19.97 -0.81
CA ILE A 952 -3.27 -20.41 0.35
C ILE A 952 -3.92 -21.68 0.91
N THR A 953 -3.30 -22.83 0.69
CA THR A 953 -3.91 -24.13 1.00
C THR A 953 -3.75 -24.51 2.47
N ALA A 954 -4.50 -25.52 2.93
CA ALA A 954 -4.62 -25.86 4.35
C ALA A 954 -3.31 -26.29 5.06
N SER A 955 -2.27 -26.67 4.32
CA SER A 955 -0.94 -26.98 4.88
C SER A 955 -0.03 -25.77 5.06
N ALA A 956 -0.28 -24.68 4.34
CA ALA A 956 0.64 -23.55 4.26
C ALA A 956 0.73 -22.74 5.55
N SER A 957 1.76 -21.89 5.68
CA SER A 957 1.87 -20.91 6.78
C SER A 957 2.51 -19.58 6.32
N PRO A 958 1.91 -18.87 5.35
CA PRO A 958 2.59 -17.78 4.63
C PRO A 958 2.61 -16.47 5.43
N TYR A 959 3.67 -15.69 5.21
CA TYR A 959 3.79 -14.30 5.61
C TYR A 959 3.72 -13.41 4.35
N LEU A 960 2.76 -12.51 4.28
CA LEU A 960 2.54 -11.61 3.14
C LEU A 960 2.72 -10.17 3.60
N GLU A 961 3.47 -9.38 2.84
CA GLU A 961 3.74 -7.97 3.17
C GLU A 961 3.79 -7.09 1.92
N ASN A 962 2.96 -6.04 1.91
CA ASN A 962 2.66 -5.23 0.72
C ASN A 962 2.29 -6.09 -0.51
N VAL A 963 1.39 -7.06 -0.32
CA VAL A 963 0.85 -7.88 -1.42
C VAL A 963 -0.44 -7.25 -1.91
N TRP A 964 -0.49 -6.94 -3.20
CA TRP A 964 -1.66 -6.34 -3.85
C TRP A 964 -2.19 -7.31 -4.89
N ALA A 965 -3.47 -7.65 -4.83
CA ALA A 965 -4.12 -8.63 -5.69
C ALA A 965 -5.26 -7.94 -6.46
N TRP A 966 -4.88 -7.19 -7.50
CA TRP A 966 -5.71 -6.27 -8.26
C TRP A 966 -6.21 -6.88 -9.57
N VAL A 967 -7.49 -6.65 -9.84
CA VAL A 967 -8.16 -6.96 -11.10
C VAL A 967 -8.49 -5.62 -11.73
N SER A 968 -7.95 -5.33 -12.90
CA SER A 968 -7.88 -3.95 -13.36
C SER A 968 -9.24 -3.33 -13.62
N ASP A 969 -9.55 -2.25 -12.90
CA ASP A 969 -10.77 -1.44 -13.05
C ASP A 969 -10.60 -0.34 -14.10
N HIS A 970 -9.35 0.03 -14.42
CA HIS A 970 -8.99 1.02 -15.43
C HIS A 970 -7.68 0.67 -16.17
N GLU A 971 -7.39 1.47 -17.21
CA GLU A 971 -6.27 1.33 -18.14
C GLU A 971 -5.04 2.17 -17.75
N LEU A 972 -3.86 1.54 -17.74
CA LEU A 972 -2.60 2.12 -17.27
C LEU A 972 -1.57 2.46 -18.37
N ASP A 973 -1.74 2.03 -19.62
CA ASP A 973 -0.75 2.27 -20.69
C ASP A 973 -1.34 2.89 -21.97
N LEU A 974 -2.63 2.71 -22.27
CA LEU A 974 -3.29 3.39 -23.39
C LEU A 974 -3.79 4.78 -22.98
N SER A 975 -3.67 5.74 -23.90
CA SER A 975 -3.85 7.18 -23.66
C SER A 975 -5.29 7.64 -23.36
N ASP A 976 -6.25 6.73 -23.28
CA ASP A 976 -7.63 7.05 -22.87
C ASP A 976 -7.86 6.85 -21.37
N HIS A 977 -6.99 6.08 -20.68
CA HIS A 977 -7.08 5.73 -19.27
C HIS A 977 -8.50 5.31 -18.82
N ASN A 978 -9.24 4.66 -19.74
CA ASN A 978 -10.64 4.35 -19.54
C ASN A 978 -10.85 3.27 -18.47
N GLN A 979 -12.01 3.32 -17.81
CA GLN A 979 -12.48 2.23 -16.96
C GLN A 979 -12.88 1.01 -17.79
N ILE A 980 -12.53 -0.18 -17.31
CA ILE A 980 -12.64 -1.46 -18.03
C ILE A 980 -13.37 -2.53 -17.21
N ASN A 981 -13.98 -3.47 -17.92
CA ASN A 981 -14.69 -4.63 -17.38
C ASN A 981 -13.80 -5.88 -17.47
N ILE A 982 -12.99 -6.17 -16.44
CA ILE A 982 -12.22 -7.42 -16.35
C ILE A 982 -12.88 -8.40 -15.38
N PHE A 983 -13.26 -9.58 -15.88
CA PHE A 983 -14.01 -10.57 -15.11
C PHE A 983 -13.06 -11.60 -14.49
N ASN A 984 -12.47 -11.31 -13.33
CA ASN A 984 -11.65 -12.28 -12.57
C ASN A 984 -12.50 -13.00 -11.50
N GLY A 985 -12.29 -14.30 -11.29
CA GLY A 985 -13.17 -15.08 -10.42
C GLY A 985 -13.07 -14.69 -8.94
N ARG A 986 -11.86 -14.76 -8.37
CA ARG A 986 -11.59 -14.67 -6.93
C ARG A 986 -10.26 -13.95 -6.68
N GLY A 987 -10.18 -13.20 -5.59
CA GLY A 987 -8.93 -12.61 -5.10
C GLY A 987 -8.07 -13.66 -4.40
N ILE A 988 -8.13 -13.66 -3.07
CA ILE A 988 -7.30 -14.48 -2.18
C ILE A 988 -8.20 -15.47 -1.40
N LEU A 989 -8.02 -16.77 -1.64
CA LEU A 989 -8.62 -17.85 -0.84
C LEU A 989 -7.62 -18.35 0.20
N ILE A 990 -8.06 -18.43 1.46
CA ILE A 990 -7.24 -18.79 2.61
C ILE A 990 -7.88 -20.00 3.31
N GLU A 991 -7.16 -21.11 3.31
CA GLU A 991 -7.56 -22.35 4.01
C GLU A 991 -6.54 -22.76 5.08
N SER A 992 -5.46 -22.00 5.25
CA SER A 992 -4.36 -22.24 6.20
C SER A 992 -4.87 -22.67 7.56
N THR A 993 -4.35 -23.81 8.06
CA THR A 993 -4.54 -24.26 9.45
C THR A 993 -3.35 -23.91 10.35
N LYS A 994 -2.36 -23.20 9.81
CA LYS A 994 -1.15 -22.73 10.50
C LYS A 994 -1.19 -21.21 10.64
N GLY A 995 -0.23 -20.64 11.37
CA GLY A 995 -0.03 -19.20 11.40
C GLY A 995 0.10 -18.62 9.98
N ALA A 996 -0.76 -17.67 9.64
CA ALA A 996 -0.71 -16.92 8.39
C ALA A 996 -0.84 -15.43 8.68
N TRP A 997 0.00 -14.61 8.06
CA TRP A 997 0.13 -13.18 8.34
C TRP A 997 -0.05 -12.35 7.07
N PHE A 998 -0.87 -11.31 7.14
CA PHE A 998 -1.18 -10.43 6.01
C PHE A 998 -0.97 -8.97 6.44
N TRP A 999 0.18 -8.40 6.09
CA TRP A 999 0.59 -7.04 6.46
C TRP A 999 0.42 -6.06 5.30
N GLY A 1000 -0.51 -5.12 5.44
CA GLY A 1000 -0.83 -4.14 4.40
C GLY A 1000 -1.16 -4.78 3.05
N THR A 1001 -2.04 -5.78 3.06
CA THR A 1001 -2.44 -6.49 1.83
C THR A 1001 -3.76 -5.95 1.31
N SER A 1002 -3.89 -5.87 0.00
CA SER A 1002 -5.14 -5.47 -0.67
C SER A 1002 -5.56 -6.53 -1.69
N SER A 1003 -6.87 -6.73 -1.87
CA SER A 1003 -7.42 -7.51 -2.98
C SER A 1003 -8.72 -6.89 -3.47
N GLU A 1004 -8.83 -6.68 -4.79
CA GLU A 1004 -9.85 -5.79 -5.35
C GLU A 1004 -10.46 -6.32 -6.65
N HIS A 1005 -11.69 -5.89 -6.91
CA HIS A 1005 -12.46 -6.04 -8.14
C HIS A 1005 -12.60 -7.48 -8.68
N SER A 1006 -12.47 -8.50 -7.82
CA SER A 1006 -12.83 -9.88 -8.18
C SER A 1006 -14.35 -10.09 -8.12
N VAL A 1007 -14.88 -11.01 -8.94
CA VAL A 1007 -16.33 -11.20 -9.12
C VAL A 1007 -17.00 -11.77 -7.86
N LEU A 1008 -16.48 -12.87 -7.32
CA LEU A 1008 -17.14 -13.60 -6.22
C LEU A 1008 -16.74 -13.08 -4.83
N SER A 1009 -15.44 -12.95 -4.60
CA SER A 1009 -14.87 -12.49 -3.33
C SER A 1009 -13.45 -11.97 -3.52
N ASN A 1010 -13.08 -10.98 -2.70
CA ASN A 1010 -11.73 -10.44 -2.63
C ASN A 1010 -10.90 -11.20 -1.59
N TYR A 1011 -11.38 -11.32 -0.35
CA TYR A 1011 -10.87 -12.30 0.63
C TYR A 1011 -11.93 -13.35 0.98
N GLN A 1012 -11.54 -14.62 0.93
CA GLN A 1012 -12.33 -15.71 1.49
C GLN A 1012 -11.48 -16.60 2.41
N LEU A 1013 -11.97 -16.83 3.63
CA LEU A 1013 -11.41 -17.77 4.60
C LEU A 1013 -12.35 -18.96 4.72
N ASN A 1014 -11.84 -20.17 4.47
CA ASN A 1014 -12.62 -21.41 4.50
C ASN A 1014 -11.90 -22.44 5.38
N LYS A 1015 -12.49 -22.80 6.52
CA LYS A 1015 -11.93 -23.75 7.51
C LYS A 1015 -10.54 -23.37 8.02
N ALA A 1016 -10.19 -22.09 7.90
CA ALA A 1016 -8.91 -21.53 8.26
C ALA A 1016 -8.75 -21.42 9.78
N GLN A 1017 -7.51 -21.47 10.25
CA GLN A 1017 -7.15 -21.38 11.67
C GLN A 1017 -5.83 -20.63 11.86
N ASN A 1018 -5.78 -19.71 12.82
CA ASN A 1018 -4.60 -18.90 13.15
C ASN A 1018 -4.23 -17.91 12.01
N VAL A 1019 -5.18 -17.07 11.61
CA VAL A 1019 -4.96 -16.03 10.57
C VAL A 1019 -4.94 -14.64 11.21
N TYR A 1020 -3.92 -13.85 10.89
CA TYR A 1020 -3.79 -12.45 11.31
C TYR A 1020 -3.65 -11.52 10.10
N MET A 1021 -4.45 -10.45 10.05
CA MET A 1021 -4.48 -9.51 8.92
C MET A 1021 -4.50 -8.06 9.43
N ALA A 1022 -3.61 -7.20 8.93
CA ALA A 1022 -3.40 -5.86 9.48
C ALA A 1022 -2.71 -4.88 8.51
N LEU A 1023 -3.36 -3.83 8.01
CA LEU A 1023 -4.79 -3.84 7.66
C LEU A 1023 -5.02 -4.54 6.32
N ILE A 1024 -6.26 -4.96 6.09
CA ILE A 1024 -6.73 -5.37 4.76
C ILE A 1024 -7.44 -4.20 4.07
N GLN A 1025 -7.40 -4.17 2.75
CA GLN A 1025 -8.24 -3.29 1.96
C GLN A 1025 -8.84 -4.04 0.75
N THR A 1026 -10.07 -3.68 0.36
CA THR A 1026 -10.79 -4.30 -0.76
C THR A 1026 -11.78 -3.36 -1.44
N GLU A 1027 -12.00 -3.55 -2.73
CA GLU A 1027 -13.08 -2.89 -3.49
C GLU A 1027 -13.90 -3.87 -4.32
N THR A 1028 -15.21 -3.63 -4.40
CA THR A 1028 -16.12 -4.35 -5.31
C THR A 1028 -15.86 -3.97 -6.77
N ALA A 1029 -16.08 -4.90 -7.70
CA ALA A 1029 -15.83 -4.64 -9.12
C ALA A 1029 -16.88 -3.66 -9.70
N TYR A 1030 -16.43 -2.55 -10.30
CA TYR A 1030 -17.30 -1.39 -10.59
C TYR A 1030 -18.44 -1.65 -11.58
N PHE A 1031 -18.28 -2.65 -12.46
CA PHE A 1031 -19.32 -3.09 -13.39
C PHE A 1031 -20.49 -3.81 -12.71
N GLN A 1032 -20.35 -4.20 -11.43
CA GLN A 1032 -21.32 -5.11 -10.84
C GLN A 1032 -22.71 -4.51 -10.68
N GLY A 1033 -23.70 -5.37 -10.95
CA GLY A 1033 -25.06 -4.98 -11.32
C GLY A 1033 -25.29 -5.12 -12.83
N ASN A 1034 -24.22 -5.11 -13.64
CA ASN A 1034 -24.25 -5.22 -15.09
C ASN A 1034 -22.95 -5.84 -15.68
N PRO A 1035 -22.70 -7.16 -15.48
CA PRO A 1035 -23.56 -8.15 -14.83
C PRO A 1035 -23.38 -8.18 -13.30
N ASP A 1036 -24.19 -8.97 -12.60
CA ASP A 1036 -24.00 -9.23 -11.17
C ASP A 1036 -22.99 -10.37 -10.90
N ALA A 1037 -22.76 -10.69 -9.61
CA ALA A 1037 -21.76 -11.67 -9.19
C ALA A 1037 -22.08 -13.15 -9.56
N ASN A 1038 -23.20 -13.47 -10.23
CA ASN A 1038 -23.52 -14.84 -10.65
C ASN A 1038 -22.77 -15.30 -11.93
N VAL A 1039 -22.07 -14.41 -12.64
CA VAL A 1039 -21.41 -14.69 -13.93
C VAL A 1039 -20.07 -13.95 -14.07
N PRO A 1040 -19.10 -14.42 -14.89
CA PRO A 1040 -19.11 -15.63 -15.73
C PRO A 1040 -18.67 -16.92 -15.01
N PHE A 1041 -18.35 -16.85 -13.72
CA PHE A 1041 -17.82 -17.99 -12.98
C PHE A 1041 -18.93 -18.82 -12.33
N LYS A 1042 -18.91 -20.13 -12.59
CA LYS A 1042 -19.81 -21.07 -11.91
C LYS A 1042 -19.41 -21.23 -10.45
N VAL A 1043 -20.40 -21.39 -9.57
CA VAL A 1043 -20.18 -21.78 -8.16
C VAL A 1043 -19.50 -23.14 -8.11
N ASN A 1044 -18.24 -23.18 -7.67
CA ASN A 1044 -17.42 -24.37 -7.57
C ASN A 1044 -17.21 -24.76 -6.10
N ALA A 1045 -17.95 -25.77 -5.64
CA ALA A 1045 -17.92 -26.24 -4.26
C ALA A 1045 -16.55 -26.74 -3.76
N LYS A 1046 -15.59 -27.00 -4.66
CA LYS A 1046 -14.20 -27.31 -4.28
C LYS A 1046 -13.53 -26.15 -3.53
N TYR A 1047 -13.92 -24.92 -3.84
CA TYR A 1047 -13.32 -23.68 -3.31
C TYR A 1047 -14.24 -22.93 -2.31
N SER A 1048 -15.33 -23.59 -1.86
CA SER A 1048 -16.36 -23.02 -0.98
C SER A 1048 -16.95 -21.69 -1.46
N ASP A 1049 -17.18 -21.56 -2.76
CA ASP A 1049 -17.67 -20.32 -3.39
C ASP A 1049 -19.00 -19.80 -2.80
N PRO A 1050 -19.21 -18.48 -2.76
CA PRO A 1050 -20.50 -17.89 -2.43
C PRO A 1050 -21.55 -18.23 -3.50
N ASP A 1051 -22.71 -18.71 -3.06
CA ASP A 1051 -23.87 -19.00 -3.91
C ASP A 1051 -24.86 -17.83 -3.90
N PHE A 1052 -24.71 -16.92 -4.88
CA PHE A 1052 -25.57 -15.75 -5.05
C PHE A 1052 -26.94 -16.06 -5.68
N SER A 1053 -27.25 -17.31 -6.06
CA SER A 1053 -28.55 -17.67 -6.64
C SER A 1053 -29.74 -17.45 -5.69
N LYS A 1054 -29.46 -17.28 -4.39
CA LYS A 1054 -30.44 -16.97 -3.35
C LYS A 1054 -30.70 -15.46 -3.17
N CYS A 1055 -29.94 -14.59 -3.84
CA CYS A 1055 -30.15 -13.14 -3.78
C CYS A 1055 -31.45 -12.72 -4.46
N THR A 1056 -32.24 -11.90 -3.77
CA THR A 1056 -33.53 -11.38 -4.28
C THR A 1056 -33.50 -9.88 -4.58
N SER A 1057 -32.52 -9.13 -4.05
CA SER A 1057 -32.32 -7.71 -4.34
C SER A 1057 -31.26 -7.52 -5.44
N LYS A 1058 -31.41 -6.46 -6.24
CA LYS A 1058 -30.46 -6.11 -7.32
C LYS A 1058 -29.04 -5.85 -6.84
N ILE A 1059 -28.87 -5.52 -5.55
CA ILE A 1059 -27.59 -5.13 -4.91
C ILE A 1059 -27.06 -6.18 -3.92
N CYS A 1060 -27.71 -7.35 -3.83
CA CYS A 1060 -27.26 -8.48 -3.01
C CYS A 1060 -26.15 -9.29 -3.70
N ALA A 1061 -26.27 -9.53 -5.02
CA ALA A 1061 -25.28 -10.27 -5.79
C ALA A 1061 -24.08 -9.36 -6.14
N ARG A 1062 -23.20 -9.14 -5.15
CA ARG A 1062 -22.00 -8.30 -5.24
C ARG A 1062 -20.80 -9.00 -4.59
N THR A 1063 -19.59 -8.62 -4.98
CA THR A 1063 -18.33 -9.10 -4.40
C THR A 1063 -18.35 -9.04 -2.87
N TRP A 1064 -18.03 -10.16 -2.22
CA TRP A 1064 -17.69 -10.15 -0.80
C TRP A 1064 -16.30 -9.54 -0.62
N GLY A 1065 -16.20 -8.42 0.12
CA GLY A 1065 -14.91 -7.90 0.53
C GLY A 1065 -14.18 -8.92 1.40
N LEU A 1066 -14.85 -9.40 2.45
CA LEU A 1066 -14.33 -10.44 3.34
C LEU A 1066 -15.42 -11.46 3.67
N ARG A 1067 -15.18 -12.73 3.35
CA ARG A 1067 -16.06 -13.85 3.73
C ARG A 1067 -15.31 -14.87 4.58
N ILE A 1068 -15.84 -15.22 5.75
CA ILE A 1068 -15.23 -16.15 6.70
C ILE A 1068 -16.22 -17.29 6.99
N GLN A 1069 -15.84 -18.53 6.68
CA GLN A 1069 -16.68 -19.71 6.85
C GLN A 1069 -15.95 -20.84 7.60
N ASP A 1070 -16.64 -21.49 8.54
CA ASP A 1070 -16.18 -22.65 9.33
C ASP A 1070 -14.79 -22.46 9.99
N SER A 1071 -14.38 -21.21 10.24
CA SER A 1071 -13.02 -20.81 10.61
C SER A 1071 -12.93 -20.34 12.06
N LYS A 1072 -11.75 -20.39 12.68
CA LYS A 1072 -11.55 -19.96 14.07
C LYS A 1072 -10.16 -19.37 14.28
N ASP A 1073 -9.95 -18.69 15.41
CA ASP A 1073 -8.66 -18.03 15.70
C ASP A 1073 -8.28 -17.05 14.56
N ILE A 1074 -9.24 -16.24 14.13
CA ILE A 1074 -9.13 -15.27 13.02
C ILE A 1074 -9.12 -13.84 13.58
N PHE A 1075 -8.09 -13.08 13.23
CA PHE A 1075 -7.83 -11.74 13.77
C PHE A 1075 -7.64 -10.74 12.63
N VAL A 1076 -8.48 -9.70 12.57
CA VAL A 1076 -8.36 -8.63 11.56
C VAL A 1076 -8.22 -7.30 12.30
N TYR A 1077 -7.03 -6.69 12.21
CA TYR A 1077 -6.67 -5.45 12.88
C TYR A 1077 -6.58 -4.31 11.86
N GLY A 1078 -7.73 -3.72 11.57
CA GLY A 1078 -7.96 -2.72 10.54
C GLY A 1078 -8.46 -3.36 9.24
N GLY A 1079 -9.54 -2.83 8.69
CA GLY A 1079 -10.09 -3.26 7.41
C GLY A 1079 -10.75 -2.10 6.66
N GLY A 1080 -10.45 -1.93 5.39
CA GLY A 1080 -11.07 -0.95 4.50
C GLY A 1080 -11.80 -1.63 3.35
N LEU A 1081 -13.12 -1.80 3.44
CA LEU A 1081 -13.87 -2.61 2.47
C LEU A 1081 -14.96 -1.81 1.76
N TYR A 1082 -14.74 -1.47 0.49
CA TYR A 1082 -15.45 -0.39 -0.19
C TYR A 1082 -16.34 -0.86 -1.34
N SER A 1083 -17.51 -0.24 -1.45
CA SER A 1083 -18.41 -0.33 -2.59
C SER A 1083 -18.62 1.08 -3.14
N PHE A 1084 -18.17 1.34 -4.37
CA PHE A 1084 -18.17 2.68 -4.96
C PHE A 1084 -19.15 2.87 -6.11
N TYR A 1085 -19.77 1.80 -6.59
CA TYR A 1085 -20.55 1.82 -7.82
C TYR A 1085 -21.67 0.79 -7.82
N ASP A 1086 -22.74 1.09 -8.55
CA ASP A 1086 -23.67 0.11 -9.12
C ASP A 1086 -23.68 0.35 -10.64
N ASN A 1087 -23.14 -0.57 -11.45
CA ASN A 1087 -22.93 -0.38 -12.90
C ASN A 1087 -22.28 0.98 -13.27
N TYR A 1088 -21.14 1.30 -12.65
CA TYR A 1088 -20.43 2.60 -12.79
C TYR A 1088 -21.20 3.88 -12.38
N ASP A 1089 -22.42 3.80 -11.85
CA ASP A 1089 -23.13 4.94 -11.24
C ASP A 1089 -22.78 5.08 -9.75
N GLN A 1090 -22.60 6.32 -9.26
CA GLN A 1090 -22.21 6.62 -7.88
C GLN A 1090 -23.32 7.23 -7.01
N THR A 1091 -24.57 7.29 -7.47
CA THR A 1091 -25.72 7.78 -6.70
C THR A 1091 -25.92 6.98 -5.40
N CYS A 1092 -25.50 5.71 -5.40
CA CYS A 1092 -25.50 4.84 -4.24
C CYS A 1092 -24.44 5.18 -3.16
N VAL A 1093 -23.38 5.94 -3.50
CA VAL A 1093 -22.28 6.29 -2.58
C VAL A 1093 -22.67 7.29 -1.48
N PRO A 1094 -23.38 8.40 -1.75
CA PRO A 1094 -23.91 9.27 -0.71
C PRO A 1094 -25.15 8.69 -0.01
N ALA A 1095 -25.90 7.80 -0.67
CA ALA A 1095 -26.98 7.03 -0.05
C ALA A 1095 -26.48 5.86 0.83
N ASN A 1096 -25.23 5.43 0.62
CA ASN A 1096 -24.51 4.36 1.30
C ASN A 1096 -25.12 2.95 1.10
N ASN A 1097 -25.55 2.65 -0.13
CA ASN A 1097 -26.28 1.43 -0.48
C ASN A 1097 -25.91 0.85 -1.86
N CYS A 1098 -24.63 0.93 -2.26
CA CYS A 1098 -24.12 0.33 -3.50
C CYS A 1098 -24.16 -1.21 -3.46
N GLN A 1099 -24.01 -1.80 -2.26
CA GLN A 1099 -24.31 -3.21 -2.04
C GLN A 1099 -25.06 -3.46 -0.73
N GLU A 1100 -25.66 -4.64 -0.63
CA GLU A 1100 -26.44 -5.02 0.55
C GLU A 1100 -25.54 -5.46 1.72
N ASN A 1101 -24.47 -6.20 1.43
CA ASN A 1101 -23.60 -6.85 2.42
C ASN A 1101 -22.12 -6.78 2.00
N MET A 1102 -21.18 -6.65 2.94
CA MET A 1102 -19.73 -6.49 2.65
C MET A 1102 -18.84 -7.53 3.36
N VAL A 1103 -19.04 -7.72 4.66
CA VAL A 1103 -18.37 -8.78 5.44
C VAL A 1103 -19.39 -9.87 5.82
N ALA A 1104 -19.04 -11.13 5.61
CA ALA A 1104 -19.83 -12.30 6.04
C ALA A 1104 -19.05 -13.21 6.99
N ILE A 1105 -19.69 -13.62 8.08
CA ILE A 1105 -19.15 -14.53 9.10
C ILE A 1105 -20.14 -15.69 9.30
N ASP A 1106 -19.82 -16.87 8.77
CA ASP A 1106 -20.65 -18.08 8.87
C ASP A 1106 -19.96 -19.13 9.76
N ASN A 1107 -20.61 -19.57 10.83
CA ASN A 1107 -20.13 -20.65 11.71
C ASN A 1107 -18.64 -20.50 12.14
N SER A 1108 -18.24 -19.28 12.50
CA SER A 1108 -16.83 -18.91 12.68
C SER A 1108 -16.58 -18.06 13.93
N SER A 1109 -15.44 -18.28 14.59
CA SER A 1109 -14.96 -17.45 15.69
C SER A 1109 -13.93 -16.43 15.17
N VAL A 1110 -14.23 -15.14 15.38
CA VAL A 1110 -13.46 -14.03 14.83
C VAL A 1110 -13.36 -12.85 15.81
N GLU A 1111 -12.23 -12.16 15.74
CA GLU A 1111 -11.92 -10.94 16.48
C GLU A 1111 -11.53 -9.85 15.46
N LEU A 1112 -12.47 -8.96 15.16
CA LEU A 1112 -12.30 -7.91 14.15
C LEU A 1112 -12.21 -6.54 14.81
N PHE A 1113 -11.22 -5.73 14.45
CA PHE A 1113 -10.95 -4.40 15.00
C PHE A 1113 -10.86 -3.35 13.89
N GLY A 1114 -11.45 -2.17 14.11
CA GLY A 1114 -11.34 -1.02 13.18
C GLY A 1114 -11.76 -1.34 11.75
N ILE A 1115 -12.93 -1.98 11.58
CA ILE A 1115 -13.47 -2.38 10.28
C ILE A 1115 -14.30 -1.21 9.72
N THR A 1116 -13.72 -0.50 8.74
CA THR A 1116 -14.36 0.59 8.00
C THR A 1116 -14.88 0.08 6.65
N THR A 1117 -16.20 0.07 6.45
CA THR A 1117 -16.81 -0.24 5.14
C THR A 1117 -17.36 1.01 4.45
N LYS A 1118 -17.44 1.03 3.11
CA LYS A 1118 -18.14 2.10 2.37
C LYS A 1118 -19.35 1.56 1.60
N ALA A 1119 -20.49 2.23 1.79
CA ALA A 1119 -21.74 2.06 1.05
C ALA A 1119 -22.28 0.62 0.92
N SER A 1120 -22.11 -0.17 1.98
CA SER A 1120 -22.79 -1.45 2.15
C SER A 1120 -23.79 -1.35 3.30
N ILE A 1121 -25.05 -1.76 3.09
CA ILE A 1121 -26.12 -1.60 4.09
C ILE A 1121 -25.78 -2.35 5.40
N ALA A 1122 -25.36 -3.61 5.27
CA ALA A 1122 -24.68 -4.34 6.34
C ALA A 1122 -23.17 -4.19 6.21
N VAL A 1123 -22.52 -3.68 7.28
CA VAL A 1123 -21.07 -3.73 7.46
C VAL A 1123 -20.65 -5.19 7.62
N ILE A 1124 -21.36 -5.91 8.51
CA ILE A 1124 -21.09 -7.29 8.90
C ILE A 1124 -22.41 -8.07 8.96
N THR A 1125 -22.46 -9.22 8.30
CA THR A 1125 -23.45 -10.27 8.53
C THR A 1125 -22.85 -11.42 9.35
N LEU A 1126 -23.68 -12.04 10.18
CA LEU A 1126 -23.36 -13.18 11.03
C LEU A 1126 -24.40 -14.28 10.76
N ASN A 1127 -23.96 -15.44 10.27
CA ASN A 1127 -24.81 -16.57 9.87
C ASN A 1127 -25.97 -16.15 8.94
N GLY A 1128 -25.65 -15.35 7.92
CA GLY A 1128 -26.62 -14.80 6.96
C GLY A 1128 -27.50 -13.64 7.45
N GLY A 1129 -27.44 -13.23 8.72
CA GLY A 1129 -28.21 -12.09 9.25
C GLY A 1129 -27.36 -10.83 9.47
N ALA A 1130 -27.87 -9.64 9.12
CA ALA A 1130 -27.14 -8.38 9.35
C ALA A 1130 -26.92 -8.10 10.86
N ALA A 1131 -25.66 -8.03 11.27
CA ALA A 1131 -25.25 -7.90 12.68
C ALA A 1131 -24.74 -6.50 13.03
N ALA A 1132 -24.04 -5.83 12.10
CA ALA A 1132 -23.68 -4.42 12.20
C ALA A 1132 -24.05 -3.68 10.91
N LYS A 1133 -24.73 -2.53 11.02
CA LYS A 1133 -25.23 -1.73 9.90
C LYS A 1133 -24.45 -0.44 9.72
N ASP A 1134 -24.36 0.01 8.49
CA ASP A 1134 -23.67 1.24 8.09
C ASP A 1134 -24.37 2.50 8.66
N SER A 1135 -25.71 2.46 8.75
CA SER A 1135 -26.54 3.47 9.43
C SER A 1135 -26.11 3.75 10.87
N ASP A 1136 -25.70 2.72 11.59
CA ASP A 1136 -25.47 2.77 13.03
C ASP A 1136 -24.03 3.19 13.35
N ASN A 1137 -23.14 3.13 12.34
CA ASN A 1137 -21.69 3.20 12.52
C ASN A 1137 -21.01 4.26 11.62
N ARG A 1138 -21.79 5.17 11.02
CA ARG A 1138 -21.34 6.35 10.26
C ARG A 1138 -20.04 6.95 10.81
N SER A 1139 -19.01 7.03 9.96
CA SER A 1139 -17.72 7.66 10.25
C SER A 1139 -17.52 8.87 9.34
N THR A 1140 -16.27 9.29 9.12
CA THR A 1140 -15.87 10.43 8.27
C THR A 1140 -16.40 10.36 6.84
N PHE A 1141 -16.42 9.16 6.26
CA PHE A 1141 -16.87 8.93 4.88
C PHE A 1141 -17.50 7.54 4.71
N GLY A 1142 -16.90 6.50 5.28
CA GLY A 1142 -17.49 5.17 5.43
C GLY A 1142 -18.28 5.02 6.74
N ALA A 1143 -18.48 3.78 7.18
CA ALA A 1143 -18.97 3.41 8.50
C ALA A 1143 -17.95 2.48 9.18
N CYS A 1144 -17.58 2.77 10.43
CA CYS A 1144 -16.50 2.08 11.15
C CYS A 1144 -17.02 1.35 12.39
N VAL A 1145 -16.77 0.04 12.47
CA VAL A 1145 -16.96 -0.78 13.68
C VAL A 1145 -15.62 -0.93 14.40
N ALA A 1146 -15.56 -0.49 15.66
CA ALA A 1146 -14.33 -0.46 16.43
C ALA A 1146 -13.89 -1.86 16.89
N VAL A 1147 -14.84 -2.70 17.31
CA VAL A 1147 -14.64 -4.13 17.58
C VAL A 1147 -15.88 -4.93 17.14
N PHE A 1148 -15.69 -6.14 16.62
CA PHE A 1148 -16.73 -7.15 16.45
C PHE A 1148 -16.23 -8.52 16.92
N GLU A 1149 -16.93 -9.11 17.89
CA GLU A 1149 -16.65 -10.45 18.43
C GLU A 1149 -17.71 -11.48 17.97
N ALA A 1150 -17.25 -12.65 17.51
CA ALA A 1150 -18.06 -13.87 17.38
C ALA A 1150 -17.28 -15.11 17.82
N SER A 1151 -18.00 -16.14 18.29
CA SER A 1151 -17.48 -17.36 18.92
C SER A 1151 -18.31 -18.58 18.57
#